data_AF-A0A9E2H653-F1
#
_entry.id   AF-A0A9E2H653-F1
#
_cell.length_a   1.000
_cell.length_b   1.000
_cell.length_c   1.000
_cell.angle_alpha   90.00
_cell.angle_beta   90.00
_cell.angle_gamma   90.00
#
_symmetry.space_group_name_H-M   'P 1'
#
loop_
_entity.id
_entity.type
_entity.pdbx_description
1 polymer ?
#
loop_
_entity_poly.entity_id
_entity_poly.type
_entity_poly.pdbx_seq_one_letter_code
_entity_poly.pdbx_strand_id
1 'polypeptide(L)'
;KIDISLPLMNGIFLFLSFFVIIITGLLDDILGLGSLVKLLGQTISAVLIYFAGFSIESINIPFIANFQLGILSFPITLLWVVGITNAINLIDGLDGLAAGISVIVGTVFFFIALYFNHLETMIVSAALVGGLIGFLRYNFYPATIFMGDVGSLFLGLVLSFISLKISKFALPGEPTLSFVIVIIALAVPISDTAIAFFRRLKRGMHPLKADKEHIHHRLLDLGLTHRQTVLVIYSIAVFSGLIALLIVYTTTFYSFLLLCVFLVATLLGIKRLGYIEELRRSNINDIRSPAPITLANILDKSITVFIDIIALNLAFFATYSFRFSSGLVPMAGYVPFYLYIIEPSILLLTVSWIVLFALSGLYQMSWDYSRIDFVISLLKTVSVGIILLFIISLDSESVSIASKSTLVVYYFSIIIFVSTGRFIINYIGRKYEILGFVRRSTVIVGTNDIALKLYQNIIDKPQLKYNVIGFVNGESNTKIFENKPVLGTFHEIDTIIKQYKVEEVLIASSVSSYDDIVEIISRCSGLVRSIKIAPNLSSFFTGFKTEQIFGFPLIRIFPLHMKTWQWMIKRLIDIFVAFLILIPFLPIWILVSILIKLDSEGPIFFKQERVGKNGFTFNLYKFRSMIKDAEKKTGPVWAVKDDKRITRIGKFLRKARLDEIPQFINVLKGQMSLVGPRPERLFFVEKFRNEIGFYPRRLLIRPGITGWAQVKHRYDLSIDDVKEKLRYDLYYLENMSLTLDYKIIFRTFLVSISGKGTH
;
A
#
# COMPACT_ATOMS: atom_id res chain seq x y z
N LYS A 1 -6.14 12.53 57.33
CA LYS A 1 -5.07 13.34 56.70
C LYS A 1 -4.98 12.91 55.25
N ILE A 2 -5.53 13.69 54.32
CA ILE A 2 -5.27 13.50 52.88
C ILE A 2 -3.82 13.92 52.70
N ASP A 3 -2.96 13.02 52.23
CA ASP A 3 -1.53 13.29 52.07
C ASP A 3 -1.34 14.18 50.82
N ILE A 4 -1.43 15.49 51.02
CA ILE A 4 -1.33 16.53 49.97
C ILE A 4 0.10 16.58 49.36
N SER A 5 1.07 15.89 49.97
CA SER A 5 2.46 15.84 49.53
C SER A 5 2.66 15.15 48.16
N LEU A 6 1.96 14.03 47.92
CA LEU A 6 2.09 13.24 46.68
C LEU A 6 1.54 13.97 45.43
N PRO A 7 0.32 14.56 45.47
CA PRO A 7 -0.22 15.32 44.34
C PRO A 7 0.61 16.57 44.00
N LEU A 8 1.16 17.25 45.02
CA LEU A 8 2.00 18.43 44.84
C LEU A 8 3.32 18.06 44.15
N MET A 9 3.95 16.97 44.57
CA MET A 9 5.20 16.48 43.99
C MET A 9 5.02 16.05 42.52
N ASN A 10 3.91 15.36 42.19
CA ASN A 10 3.57 15.01 40.81
C ASN A 10 3.35 16.26 39.93
N GLY A 11 2.70 17.29 40.48
CA GLY A 11 2.51 18.58 39.81
C GLY A 11 3.83 19.30 39.52
N ILE A 12 4.78 19.27 40.45
CA ILE A 12 6.12 19.87 40.30
C ILE A 12 6.90 19.17 39.18
N PHE A 13 6.92 17.84 39.16
CA PHE A 13 7.60 17.08 38.11
C PHE A 13 7.00 17.35 36.73
N LEU A 14 5.67 17.45 36.63
CA LEU A 14 4.99 17.78 35.39
C LEU A 14 5.33 19.20 34.90
N PHE A 15 5.31 20.18 35.80
CA PHE A 15 5.69 21.56 35.48
C PHE A 15 7.15 21.65 35.01
N LEU A 16 8.07 21.01 35.71
CA LEU A 16 9.48 20.93 35.31
C LEU A 16 9.65 20.27 33.94
N SER A 17 8.87 19.23 33.63
CA SER A 17 8.91 18.58 32.33
C SER A 17 8.55 19.54 31.19
N PHE A 18 7.46 20.31 31.35
CA PHE A 18 7.06 21.33 30.37
C PHE A 18 8.06 22.49 30.28
N PHE A 19 8.64 22.89 31.41
CA PHE A 19 9.66 23.95 31.43
C PHE A 19 10.92 23.54 30.66
N VAL A 20 11.42 22.32 30.89
CA VAL A 20 12.61 21.79 30.20
C VAL A 20 12.38 21.72 28.69
N ILE A 21 11.20 21.27 28.22
CA ILE A 21 10.96 21.16 26.79
C ILE A 21 10.86 22.53 26.11
N ILE A 22 10.23 23.50 26.78
CA ILE A 22 10.10 24.87 26.27
C ILE A 22 11.48 25.52 26.17
N ILE A 23 12.32 25.38 27.20
CA ILE A 23 13.71 25.87 27.16
C ILE A 23 14.49 25.19 26.04
N THR A 24 14.35 23.87 25.90
CA THR A 24 15.07 23.13 24.85
C THR A 24 14.70 23.64 23.46
N GLY A 25 13.41 23.84 23.20
CA GLY A 25 12.97 24.43 21.94
C GLY A 25 13.39 25.89 21.75
N LEU A 26 13.39 26.68 22.83
CA LEU A 26 13.78 28.10 22.76
C LEU A 26 15.27 28.26 22.45
N LEU A 27 16.10 27.46 23.13
CA LEU A 27 17.53 27.40 22.87
C LEU A 27 17.80 26.91 21.45
N ASP A 28 16.97 26.01 20.91
CA ASP A 28 17.10 25.59 19.53
C ASP A 28 16.75 26.68 18.52
N ASP A 29 15.61 27.35 18.69
CA ASP A 29 15.20 28.42 17.79
C ASP A 29 16.22 29.59 17.77
N ILE A 30 16.92 29.82 18.90
CA ILE A 30 17.94 30.88 19.01
C ILE A 30 19.33 30.43 18.53
N LEU A 31 19.77 29.22 18.92
CA LEU A 31 21.17 28.78 18.77
C LEU A 31 21.37 27.69 17.72
N GLY A 32 20.31 27.04 17.24
CA GLY A 32 20.38 25.89 16.34
C GLY A 32 21.06 24.68 16.99
N LEU A 33 20.41 24.06 17.97
CA LEU A 33 20.94 22.94 18.73
C LEU A 33 21.14 21.69 17.87
N GLY A 34 22.23 20.97 18.14
CA GLY A 34 22.46 19.65 17.56
C GLY A 34 21.37 18.65 17.99
N SER A 35 21.07 17.68 17.12
CA SER A 35 20.01 16.68 17.35
C SER A 35 20.16 15.88 18.65
N LEU A 36 21.39 15.66 19.13
CA LEU A 36 21.66 14.99 20.40
C LEU A 36 21.26 15.83 21.60
N VAL A 37 21.46 17.15 21.56
CA VAL A 37 21.11 18.05 22.66
C VAL A 37 19.58 18.17 22.76
N LYS A 38 18.89 18.27 21.63
CA LYS A 38 17.42 18.19 21.58
C LYS A 38 16.91 16.89 22.19
N LEU A 39 17.49 15.76 21.79
CA LEU A 39 17.10 14.45 22.28
C LEU A 39 17.33 14.32 23.79
N LEU A 40 18.42 14.88 24.33
CA LEU A 40 18.68 14.93 25.77
C LEU A 40 17.59 15.73 26.51
N GLY A 41 17.24 16.92 26.02
CA GLY A 41 16.15 17.72 26.61
C GLY A 41 14.81 16.98 26.62
N GLN A 42 14.45 16.36 25.49
CA GLN A 42 13.25 15.51 25.38
C GLN A 42 13.28 14.32 26.33
N THR A 43 14.44 13.67 26.48
CA THR A 43 14.64 12.52 27.37
C THR A 43 14.46 12.93 28.83
N ILE A 44 15.02 14.08 29.24
CA ILE A 44 14.85 14.63 30.59
C ILE A 44 13.36 14.91 30.86
N SER A 45 12.66 15.58 29.94
CA SER A 45 11.22 15.80 30.06
C SER A 45 10.42 14.51 30.18
N ALA A 46 10.77 13.48 29.40
CA ALA A 46 10.12 12.17 29.45
C ALA A 46 10.35 11.43 30.78
N VAL A 47 11.56 11.51 31.32
CA VAL A 47 11.90 10.95 32.64
C VAL A 47 11.09 11.64 33.75
N LEU A 48 10.95 12.96 33.69
CA LEU A 48 10.13 13.72 34.64
C LEU A 48 8.63 13.34 34.56
N ILE A 49 8.10 13.07 33.37
CA ILE A 49 6.71 12.56 33.20
C ILE A 49 6.54 11.17 33.84
N TYR A 50 7.53 10.28 33.67
CA TYR A 50 7.50 8.96 34.31
C TYR A 50 7.48 9.07 35.83
N PHE A 51 8.35 9.91 36.41
CA PHE A 51 8.39 10.14 37.86
C PHE A 51 7.15 10.88 38.40
N ALA A 52 6.46 11.64 37.55
CA ALA A 52 5.15 12.21 37.89
C ALA A 52 4.01 11.16 37.94
N GLY A 53 4.29 9.87 37.69
CA GLY A 53 3.34 8.76 37.79
C GLY A 53 2.65 8.37 36.47
N PHE A 54 3.09 8.94 35.34
CA PHE A 54 2.51 8.66 34.02
C PHE A 54 3.41 7.68 33.26
N SER A 55 3.00 6.41 33.27
CA SER A 55 3.74 5.30 32.68
C SER A 55 2.84 4.29 31.98
N ILE A 56 3.45 3.50 31.10
CA ILE A 56 2.85 2.36 30.42
C ILE A 56 3.13 1.11 31.26
N GLU A 57 2.13 0.59 31.97
CA GLU A 57 2.34 -0.47 32.97
C GLU A 57 2.08 -1.89 32.42
N SER A 58 1.15 -2.03 31.47
CA SER A 58 0.78 -3.32 30.89
C SER A 58 0.36 -3.23 29.42
N ILE A 59 0.51 -4.35 28.71
CA ILE A 59 0.08 -4.54 27.32
C ILE A 59 -0.67 -5.87 27.23
N ASN A 60 -1.96 -5.84 26.90
CA ASN A 60 -2.80 -7.02 26.63
C ASN A 60 -2.80 -7.45 25.16
N ILE A 61 -2.15 -8.55 24.77
CA ILE A 61 -2.29 -9.01 23.38
C ILE A 61 -3.67 -9.67 23.20
N PRO A 62 -4.56 -9.15 22.33
CA PRO A 62 -5.90 -9.72 22.15
C PRO A 62 -5.80 -11.22 21.87
N PHE A 63 -6.61 -12.03 22.59
CA PHE A 63 -6.68 -13.49 22.46
C PHE A 63 -5.46 -14.30 22.92
N ILE A 64 -4.42 -13.68 23.50
CA ILE A 64 -3.22 -14.40 23.98
C ILE A 64 -3.03 -14.26 25.50
N ALA A 65 -2.61 -13.09 25.99
CA ALA A 65 -2.33 -12.87 27.41
C ALA A 65 -2.11 -11.38 27.75
N ASN A 66 -2.33 -11.06 29.03
CA ASN A 66 -1.93 -9.80 29.66
C ASN A 66 -0.45 -9.85 30.05
N PHE A 67 0.39 -8.99 29.45
CA PHE A 67 1.78 -8.84 29.83
C PHE A 67 1.95 -7.59 30.72
N GLN A 68 2.34 -7.79 31.97
CA GLN A 68 2.84 -6.71 32.82
C GLN A 68 4.28 -6.39 32.41
N LEU A 69 4.55 -5.11 32.13
CA LEU A 69 5.85 -4.71 31.59
C LEU A 69 6.94 -4.67 32.67
N GLY A 70 6.58 -4.42 33.94
CA GLY A 70 7.55 -4.31 35.03
C GLY A 70 8.67 -3.33 34.69
N ILE A 71 9.91 -3.84 34.65
CA ILE A 71 11.12 -3.05 34.32
C ILE A 71 11.05 -2.45 32.90
N LEU A 72 10.36 -3.09 31.96
CA LEU A 72 10.21 -2.59 30.59
C LEU A 72 9.26 -1.37 30.51
N SER A 73 8.50 -1.06 31.56
CA SER A 73 7.61 0.11 31.61
C SER A 73 8.36 1.42 31.37
N PHE A 74 9.53 1.58 32.00
CA PHE A 74 10.36 2.77 31.89
C PHE A 74 10.85 3.04 30.46
N PRO A 75 11.62 2.14 29.81
CA PRO A 75 12.12 2.39 28.46
C PRO A 75 11.01 2.52 27.41
N ILE A 76 9.88 1.81 27.57
CA ILE A 76 8.74 1.92 26.65
C ILE A 76 8.04 3.27 26.78
N THR A 77 7.82 3.75 28.01
CA THR A 77 7.22 5.08 28.26
C THR A 77 8.13 6.18 27.72
N LEU A 78 9.44 6.08 27.93
CA LEU A 78 10.40 7.06 27.43
C LEU A 78 10.42 7.11 25.90
N LEU A 79 10.43 5.95 25.24
CA LEU A 79 10.35 5.85 23.79
C LEU A 79 9.03 6.43 23.26
N TRP A 80 7.92 6.20 23.95
CA TRP A 80 6.62 6.73 23.59
C TRP A 80 6.59 8.26 23.63
N VAL A 81 7.04 8.84 24.75
CA VAL A 81 7.05 10.31 24.95
C VAL A 81 7.98 11.01 23.97
N VAL A 82 9.22 10.55 23.87
CA VAL A 82 10.21 11.13 22.95
C VAL A 82 9.79 10.91 21.50
N GLY A 83 9.19 9.76 21.20
CA GLY A 83 8.72 9.39 19.86
C GLY A 83 7.59 10.31 19.37
N ILE A 84 6.53 10.50 20.16
CA ILE A 84 5.43 11.42 19.81
C ILE A 84 5.94 12.85 19.73
N THR A 85 6.81 13.24 20.65
CA THR A 85 7.38 14.60 20.67
C THR A 85 8.10 14.93 19.37
N ASN A 86 8.96 14.02 18.91
CA ASN A 86 9.63 14.17 17.62
C ASN A 86 8.69 14.03 16.42
N ALA A 87 7.66 13.20 16.51
CA ALA A 87 6.71 13.00 15.43
C ALA A 87 5.91 14.28 15.11
N ILE A 88 5.53 15.05 16.13
CA ILE A 88 4.89 16.36 15.92
C ILE A 88 5.87 17.39 15.40
N ASN A 89 7.10 17.43 15.93
CA ASN A 89 8.13 18.35 15.43
C ASN A 89 8.44 18.13 13.93
N LEU A 90 8.58 16.87 13.50
CA LEU A 90 8.87 16.54 12.10
C LEU A 90 7.73 16.86 11.13
N ILE A 91 6.49 16.93 11.63
CA ILE A 91 5.33 17.29 10.81
C ILE A 91 5.24 18.79 10.56
N ASP A 92 5.91 19.64 11.34
CA ASP A 92 5.88 21.10 11.23
C ASP A 92 6.69 21.64 10.03
N GLY A 93 6.46 21.06 8.84
CA GLY A 93 7.10 21.44 7.59
C GLY A 93 6.24 22.29 6.65
N LEU A 94 4.96 22.51 6.99
CA LEU A 94 4.02 23.32 6.21
C LEU A 94 3.15 24.20 7.13
N ASP A 95 2.87 25.43 6.70
CA ASP A 95 1.97 26.37 7.37
C ASP A 95 0.64 25.71 7.81
N GLY A 96 0.34 25.78 9.10
CA GLY A 96 -0.87 25.24 9.71
C GLY A 96 -0.77 23.77 10.11
N LEU A 97 0.12 22.96 9.51
CA LEU A 97 0.00 21.51 9.52
C LEU A 97 0.09 20.89 10.92
N ALA A 98 1.15 21.17 11.68
CA ALA A 98 1.35 20.60 13.01
C ALA A 98 0.29 21.08 14.01
N ALA A 99 -0.02 22.37 13.99
CA ALA A 99 -1.06 22.95 14.84
C ALA A 99 -2.45 22.37 14.53
N GLY A 100 -2.82 22.21 13.27
CA GLY A 100 -4.13 21.67 12.89
C GLY A 100 -4.29 20.18 13.17
N ILE A 101 -3.25 19.38 12.94
CA ILE A 101 -3.25 17.97 13.37
C ILE A 101 -3.40 17.90 14.90
N SER A 102 -2.70 18.75 15.63
CA SER A 102 -2.78 18.79 17.10
C SER A 102 -4.16 19.22 17.61
N VAL A 103 -4.86 20.14 16.91
CA VAL A 103 -6.26 20.47 17.18
C VAL A 103 -7.17 19.26 16.97
N ILE A 104 -7.00 18.53 15.86
CA ILE A 104 -7.82 17.36 15.56
C ILE A 104 -7.63 16.29 16.64
N VAL A 105 -6.38 15.96 16.97
CA VAL A 105 -6.04 14.97 18.00
C VAL A 105 -6.53 15.42 19.38
N GLY A 106 -6.28 16.68 19.75
CA GLY A 106 -6.75 17.26 21.01
C GLY A 106 -8.27 17.24 21.15
N THR A 107 -9.00 17.45 20.05
CA THR A 107 -10.47 17.36 20.02
C THR A 107 -10.95 15.93 20.22
N VAL A 108 -10.30 14.94 19.59
CA VAL A 108 -10.57 13.52 19.81
C VAL A 108 -10.35 13.16 21.28
N PHE A 109 -9.20 13.56 21.84
CA PHE A 109 -8.87 13.34 23.25
C PHE A 109 -9.86 14.01 24.21
N PHE A 110 -10.32 15.22 23.89
CA PHE A 110 -11.38 15.90 24.63
C PHE A 110 -12.67 15.07 24.67
N PHE A 111 -13.15 14.57 23.53
CA PHE A 111 -14.38 13.76 23.48
C PHE A 111 -14.25 12.41 24.20
N ILE A 112 -13.07 11.76 24.12
CA ILE A 112 -12.81 10.54 24.90
C ILE A 112 -12.84 10.84 26.40
N ALA A 113 -12.17 11.92 26.83
CA ALA A 113 -12.16 12.34 28.23
C ALA A 113 -13.56 12.72 28.73
N LEU A 114 -14.37 13.37 27.88
CA LEU A 114 -15.76 13.71 28.17
C LEU A 114 -16.61 12.46 28.37
N TYR A 115 -16.47 11.46 27.49
CA TYR A 115 -17.24 10.22 27.57
C TYR A 115 -16.99 9.45 28.87
N PHE A 116 -15.73 9.39 29.33
CA PHE A 116 -15.36 8.74 30.59
C PHE A 116 -15.42 9.68 31.81
N ASN A 117 -15.93 10.90 31.67
CA ASN A 117 -16.02 11.91 32.74
C ASN A 117 -14.67 12.23 33.43
N HIS A 118 -13.55 12.18 32.72
CA HIS A 118 -12.23 12.56 33.23
C HIS A 118 -11.99 14.06 33.10
N LEU A 119 -12.48 14.81 34.08
CA LEU A 119 -12.49 16.28 34.10
C LEU A 119 -11.11 16.92 33.89
N GLU A 120 -10.06 16.42 34.53
CA GLU A 120 -8.71 16.97 34.37
C GLU A 120 -8.21 16.89 32.91
N THR A 121 -8.36 15.71 32.29
CA THR A 121 -7.90 15.46 30.92
C THR A 121 -8.75 16.25 29.91
N MET A 122 -10.04 16.40 30.20
CA MET A 122 -10.96 17.23 29.43
C MET A 122 -10.52 18.70 29.43
N ILE A 123 -10.22 19.28 30.59
CA ILE A 123 -9.80 20.69 30.72
C ILE A 123 -8.48 20.93 29.99
N VAL A 124 -7.48 20.06 30.20
CA VAL A 124 -6.17 20.20 29.53
C VAL A 124 -6.31 20.11 28.01
N SER A 125 -7.13 19.18 27.52
CA SER A 125 -7.38 19.04 26.08
C SER A 125 -8.13 20.25 25.50
N ALA A 126 -9.13 20.77 26.22
CA ALA A 126 -9.88 21.96 25.80
C ALA A 126 -9.00 23.21 25.75
N ALA A 127 -8.13 23.40 26.76
CA ALA A 127 -7.17 24.51 26.79
C ALA A 127 -6.17 24.44 25.63
N LEU A 128 -5.64 23.24 25.35
CA LEU A 128 -4.75 22.99 24.22
C LEU A 128 -5.44 23.33 22.89
N VAL A 129 -6.64 22.80 22.67
CA VAL A 129 -7.43 23.03 21.45
C VAL A 129 -7.77 24.51 21.27
N GLY A 130 -8.24 25.18 22.33
CA GLY A 130 -8.57 26.60 22.29
C GLY A 130 -7.36 27.48 21.94
N GLY A 131 -6.21 27.25 22.58
CA GLY A 131 -4.97 27.96 22.28
C GLY A 131 -4.51 27.75 20.84
N LEU A 132 -4.61 26.52 20.34
CA LEU A 132 -4.20 26.20 18.97
C LEU A 132 -5.16 26.73 17.90
N ILE A 133 -6.47 26.75 18.15
CA ILE A 133 -7.43 27.39 17.23
C ILE A 133 -7.14 28.89 17.13
N GLY A 134 -6.81 29.54 18.26
CA GLY A 134 -6.36 30.93 18.29
C GLY A 134 -5.08 31.15 17.47
N PHE A 135 -4.10 30.28 17.63
CA PHE A 135 -2.83 30.32 16.88
C PHE A 135 -3.01 30.05 15.38
N LEU A 136 -3.84 29.07 15.01
CA LEU A 136 -4.11 28.67 13.62
C LEU A 136 -4.63 29.82 12.77
N ARG A 137 -5.36 30.78 13.35
CA ARG A 137 -5.80 31.99 12.65
C ARG A 137 -4.63 32.74 12.00
N TYR A 138 -3.45 32.71 12.61
CA TYR A 138 -2.24 33.39 12.16
C TYR A 138 -1.25 32.46 11.46
N ASN A 139 -1.30 31.16 11.76
CA ASN A 139 -0.39 30.15 11.21
C ASN A 139 -0.92 29.47 9.94
N PHE A 140 -2.21 29.57 9.63
CA PHE A 140 -2.79 28.95 8.43
C PHE A 140 -2.31 29.65 7.14
N TYR A 141 -2.06 28.86 6.08
CA TYR A 141 -1.40 29.35 4.87
C TYR A 141 -2.11 30.53 4.19
N PRO A 142 -1.39 31.64 3.89
CA PRO A 142 0.03 31.88 4.19
C PRO A 142 0.26 32.29 5.66
N ALA A 143 1.22 31.65 6.33
CA ALA A 143 1.51 31.91 7.73
C ALA A 143 2.10 33.32 7.96
N THR A 144 1.58 33.99 8.99
CA THR A 144 2.13 35.26 9.52
C THR A 144 3.01 35.03 10.75
N ILE A 145 2.78 33.94 11.47
CA ILE A 145 3.54 33.53 12.66
C ILE A 145 3.89 32.05 12.50
N PHE A 146 5.17 31.73 12.72
CA PHE A 146 5.68 30.35 12.74
C PHE A 146 5.73 29.83 14.17
N MET A 147 5.57 28.52 14.30
CA MET A 147 5.49 27.84 15.59
C MET A 147 6.86 27.65 16.25
N GLY A 148 7.88 27.40 15.44
CA GLY A 148 9.25 27.11 15.90
C GLY A 148 9.35 25.75 16.61
N ASP A 149 10.57 25.36 16.93
CA ASP A 149 10.85 24.15 17.70
C ASP A 149 10.31 24.27 19.13
N VAL A 150 10.20 25.50 19.69
CA VAL A 150 9.51 25.75 20.97
C VAL A 150 8.11 25.16 20.97
N GLY A 151 7.30 25.57 20.00
CA GLY A 151 5.90 25.18 19.95
C GLY A 151 5.74 23.71 19.61
N SER A 152 6.45 23.24 18.58
CA SER A 152 6.28 21.88 18.06
C SER A 152 6.70 20.80 19.08
N LEU A 153 7.79 21.02 19.81
CA LEU A 153 8.24 20.14 20.89
C LEU A 153 7.28 20.18 22.09
N PHE A 154 6.80 21.37 22.46
CA PHE A 154 5.82 21.51 23.54
C PHE A 154 4.52 20.77 23.22
N LEU A 155 3.97 20.94 22.01
CA LEU A 155 2.77 20.22 21.58
C LEU A 155 2.95 18.72 21.59
N GLY A 156 4.07 18.25 21.07
CA GLY A 156 4.41 16.83 21.08
C GLY A 156 4.45 16.23 22.48
N LEU A 157 5.02 16.95 23.45
CA LEU A 157 5.07 16.54 24.85
C LEU A 157 3.67 16.52 25.48
N VAL A 158 2.87 17.58 25.30
CA VAL A 158 1.52 17.70 25.86
C VAL A 158 0.58 16.62 25.28
N LEU A 159 0.61 16.40 23.96
CA LEU A 159 -0.17 15.36 23.33
C LEU A 159 0.26 13.97 23.83
N SER A 160 1.57 13.72 23.98
CA SER A 160 2.04 12.48 24.57
C SER A 160 1.54 12.30 26.02
N PHE A 161 1.57 13.35 26.82
CA PHE A 161 1.08 13.30 28.19
C PHE A 161 -0.42 12.97 28.26
N ILE A 162 -1.25 13.67 27.48
CA ILE A 162 -2.70 13.40 27.40
C ILE A 162 -2.93 11.96 26.92
N SER A 163 -2.14 11.50 25.96
CA SER A 163 -2.20 10.14 25.41
C SER A 163 -1.96 9.06 26.47
N LEU A 164 -0.99 9.29 27.37
CA LEU A 164 -0.71 8.39 28.49
C LEU A 164 -1.88 8.37 29.48
N LYS A 165 -2.49 9.53 29.78
CA LYS A 165 -3.70 9.57 30.64
C LYS A 165 -4.83 8.76 30.02
N ILE A 166 -5.15 8.99 28.75
CA ILE A 166 -6.22 8.28 28.04
C ILE A 166 -5.99 6.78 28.04
N SER A 167 -4.75 6.33 27.80
CA SER A 167 -4.42 4.90 27.80
C SER A 167 -4.70 4.18 29.13
N LYS A 168 -4.75 4.93 30.26
CA LYS A 168 -5.05 4.37 31.59
C LYS A 168 -6.54 4.22 31.87
N PHE A 169 -7.41 5.04 31.28
CA PHE A 169 -8.84 5.07 31.64
C PHE A 169 -9.82 4.77 30.49
N ALA A 170 -9.40 4.83 29.22
CA ALA A 170 -10.32 4.76 28.10
C ALA A 170 -11.03 3.40 27.93
N LEU A 171 -10.45 2.28 28.35
CA LEU A 171 -11.15 0.99 28.43
C LEU A 171 -10.64 0.24 29.66
N PRO A 172 -11.25 0.45 30.84
CA PRO A 172 -10.85 -0.22 32.07
C PRO A 172 -10.91 -1.75 31.88
N GLY A 173 -9.78 -2.44 32.07
CA GLY A 173 -9.65 -3.89 31.86
C GLY A 173 -9.10 -4.31 30.48
N GLU A 174 -9.06 -3.40 29.50
CA GLU A 174 -8.54 -3.65 28.15
C GLU A 174 -7.44 -2.63 27.78
N PRO A 175 -6.25 -2.69 28.43
CA PRO A 175 -5.21 -1.68 28.31
C PRO A 175 -4.68 -1.55 26.87
N THR A 176 -4.65 -2.61 26.07
CA THR A 176 -4.20 -2.51 24.67
C THR A 176 -5.19 -1.87 23.74
N LEU A 177 -6.49 -2.13 23.89
CA LEU A 177 -7.47 -1.42 23.09
C LEU A 177 -7.42 0.08 23.42
N SER A 178 -7.19 0.43 24.70
CA SER A 178 -6.92 1.82 25.12
C SER A 178 -5.70 2.43 24.41
N PHE A 179 -4.59 1.69 24.30
CA PHE A 179 -3.42 2.14 23.52
C PHE A 179 -3.68 2.22 22.02
N VAL A 180 -4.47 1.30 21.45
CA VAL A 180 -4.82 1.30 20.04
C VAL A 180 -5.61 2.55 19.67
N ILE A 181 -6.57 2.97 20.51
CA ILE A 181 -7.33 4.22 20.31
C ILE A 181 -6.36 5.40 20.15
N VAL A 182 -5.37 5.49 21.01
CA VAL A 182 -4.36 6.55 21.00
C VAL A 182 -3.47 6.48 19.75
N ILE A 183 -2.98 5.29 19.37
CA ILE A 183 -2.16 5.08 18.17
C ILE A 183 -2.94 5.51 16.91
N ILE A 184 -4.24 5.18 16.83
CA ILE A 184 -5.10 5.56 15.71
C ILE A 184 -5.32 7.07 15.70
N ALA A 185 -5.60 7.69 16.86
CA ALA A 185 -5.76 9.14 16.93
C ALA A 185 -4.48 9.88 16.44
N LEU A 186 -3.31 9.37 16.79
CA LEU A 186 -1.99 9.90 16.39
C LEU A 186 -1.43 9.26 15.10
N ALA A 187 -2.29 8.64 14.28
CA ALA A 187 -1.85 7.85 13.14
C ALA A 187 -0.98 8.62 12.14
N VAL A 188 -1.32 9.87 11.83
CA VAL A 188 -0.60 10.71 10.88
C VAL A 188 0.84 10.99 11.34
N PRO A 189 1.08 11.59 12.53
CA PRO A 189 2.43 11.80 13.07
C PRO A 189 3.22 10.50 13.22
N ILE A 190 2.60 9.46 13.77
CA ILE A 190 3.29 8.19 13.96
C ILE A 190 3.69 7.57 12.62
N SER A 191 2.80 7.58 11.63
CA SER A 191 3.06 6.98 10.32
C SER A 191 4.16 7.72 9.57
N ASP A 192 4.17 9.05 9.57
CA ASP A 192 5.21 9.84 8.89
C ASP A 192 6.61 9.51 9.43
N THR A 193 6.73 9.52 10.76
CA THR A 193 7.98 9.22 11.47
C THR A 193 8.43 7.77 11.27
N ALA A 194 7.50 6.82 11.37
CA ALA A 194 7.79 5.40 11.18
C ALA A 194 8.24 5.09 9.75
N ILE A 195 7.57 5.66 8.74
CA ILE A 195 7.93 5.47 7.33
C ILE A 195 9.33 6.01 7.06
N ALA A 196 9.66 7.21 7.56
CA ALA A 196 11.00 7.79 7.43
C ALA A 196 12.07 6.91 8.09
N PHE A 197 11.81 6.42 9.30
CA PHE A 197 12.70 5.51 10.03
C PHE A 197 13.00 4.22 9.25
N PHE A 198 11.95 3.51 8.81
CA PHE A 198 12.12 2.26 8.04
C PHE A 198 12.78 2.49 6.68
N ARG A 199 12.51 3.62 6.04
CA ARG A 199 13.17 4.01 4.77
C ARG A 199 14.67 4.19 4.97
N ARG A 200 15.10 4.88 6.02
CA ARG A 200 16.53 5.10 6.35
C ARG A 200 17.26 3.79 6.64
N LEU A 201 16.67 2.94 7.49
CA LEU A 201 17.20 1.60 7.79
C LEU A 201 17.45 0.79 6.50
N LYS A 202 16.50 0.83 5.57
CA LYS A 202 16.60 0.10 4.31
C LYS A 202 17.68 0.66 3.37
N ARG A 203 17.88 1.98 3.37
CA ARG A 203 18.95 2.66 2.62
C ARG A 203 20.35 2.48 3.28
N GLY A 204 20.45 1.76 4.40
CA GLY A 204 21.69 1.60 5.15
C GLY A 204 22.16 2.88 5.84
N MET A 205 21.28 3.87 5.97
CA MET A 205 21.55 5.13 6.66
C MET A 205 21.23 5.00 8.14
N HIS A 206 21.87 5.83 8.97
CA HIS A 206 21.55 5.89 10.39
C HIS A 206 20.06 6.32 10.56
N PRO A 207 19.25 5.59 11.37
CA PRO A 207 17.80 5.85 11.44
C PRO A 207 17.43 7.24 11.94
N LEU A 208 18.32 7.89 12.71
CA LEU A 208 18.12 9.22 13.30
C LEU A 208 18.71 10.38 12.45
N LYS A 209 19.23 10.12 11.25
CA LYS A 209 19.77 11.17 10.36
C LYS A 209 18.62 11.96 9.71
N ALA A 210 18.66 13.30 9.70
CA ALA A 210 17.62 14.13 9.08
C ALA A 210 17.33 13.74 7.62
N ASP A 211 16.05 13.74 7.24
CA ASP A 211 15.53 13.37 5.93
C ASP A 211 14.44 14.37 5.56
N LYS A 212 14.40 14.81 4.30
CA LYS A 212 13.44 15.82 3.82
C LYS A 212 12.23 15.19 3.13
N GLU A 213 12.18 13.87 2.99
CA GLU A 213 11.12 13.20 2.20
C GLU A 213 9.91 12.79 3.07
N HIS A 214 9.25 13.74 3.74
CA HIS A 214 8.04 13.51 4.54
C HIS A 214 6.76 13.39 3.67
N ILE A 215 5.64 12.93 4.26
CA ILE A 215 4.35 12.72 3.56
C ILE A 215 3.91 13.97 2.79
N HIS A 216 4.09 15.15 3.39
CA HIS A 216 3.69 16.40 2.77
C HIS A 216 4.54 16.75 1.52
N HIS A 217 5.86 16.53 1.56
CA HIS A 217 6.72 16.70 0.38
C HIS A 217 6.31 15.77 -0.76
N ARG A 218 5.95 14.51 -0.44
CA ARG A 218 5.45 13.57 -1.45
C ARG A 218 4.14 14.01 -2.09
N LEU A 219 3.23 14.57 -1.30
CA LEU A 219 1.97 15.10 -1.82
C LEU A 219 2.20 16.31 -2.73
N LEU A 220 3.17 17.18 -2.39
CA LEU A 220 3.60 18.28 -3.24
C LEU A 220 4.26 17.78 -4.54
N ASP A 221 5.15 16.79 -4.47
CA ASP A 221 5.80 16.15 -5.64
C ASP A 221 4.78 15.49 -6.59
N LEU A 222 3.64 15.04 -6.05
CA LEU A 222 2.52 14.46 -6.81
C LEU A 222 1.65 15.52 -7.52
N GLY A 223 1.95 16.81 -7.32
CA GLY A 223 1.32 17.94 -8.00
C GLY A 223 0.24 18.66 -7.19
N LEU A 224 0.09 18.38 -5.89
CA LEU A 224 -0.84 19.13 -5.03
C LEU A 224 -0.23 20.47 -4.61
N THR A 225 -1.07 21.47 -4.40
CA THR A 225 -0.63 22.75 -3.81
C THR A 225 -0.40 22.63 -2.30
N HIS A 226 0.25 23.62 -1.70
CA HIS A 226 0.46 23.71 -0.24
C HIS A 226 -0.86 23.52 0.54
N ARG A 227 -1.86 24.36 0.25
CA ARG A 227 -3.19 24.29 0.88
C ARG A 227 -3.86 22.93 0.69
N GLN A 228 -3.79 22.37 -0.53
CA GLN A 228 -4.38 21.07 -0.82
C GLN A 228 -3.73 19.95 -0.02
N THR A 229 -2.39 19.99 0.12
CA THR A 229 -1.62 19.01 0.90
C THR A 229 -2.04 19.03 2.36
N VAL A 230 -2.12 20.21 2.98
CA VAL A 230 -2.55 20.37 4.38
C VAL A 230 -3.98 19.83 4.57
N LEU A 231 -4.92 20.21 3.71
CA LEU A 231 -6.31 19.73 3.80
C LEU A 231 -6.45 18.21 3.62
N VAL A 232 -5.67 17.60 2.73
CA VAL A 232 -5.65 16.14 2.57
C VAL A 232 -5.14 15.47 3.84
N ILE A 233 -4.08 15.98 4.45
CA ILE A 233 -3.53 15.42 5.69
C ILE A 233 -4.52 15.60 6.85
N TYR A 234 -5.19 16.75 6.97
CA TYR A 234 -6.26 16.95 7.95
C TYR A 234 -7.41 15.96 7.74
N SER A 235 -7.79 15.70 6.50
CA SER A 235 -8.85 14.74 6.20
C SER A 235 -8.48 13.33 6.68
N ILE A 236 -7.22 12.93 6.52
CA ILE A 236 -6.71 11.64 7.04
C ILE A 236 -6.69 11.64 8.57
N ALA A 237 -6.25 12.73 9.20
CA ALA A 237 -6.23 12.87 10.66
C ALA A 237 -7.64 12.82 11.27
N VAL A 238 -8.61 13.53 10.68
CA VAL A 238 -10.02 13.50 11.11
C VAL A 238 -10.60 12.09 10.94
N PHE A 239 -10.36 11.44 9.80
CA PHE A 239 -10.81 10.07 9.58
C PHE A 239 -10.26 9.09 10.62
N SER A 240 -8.96 9.21 10.94
CA SER A 240 -8.32 8.37 11.97
C SER A 240 -8.91 8.68 13.35
N GLY A 241 -9.06 9.96 13.69
CA GLY A 241 -9.67 10.42 14.94
C GLY A 241 -11.11 9.94 15.15
N LEU A 242 -11.93 9.95 14.09
CA LEU A 242 -13.28 9.41 14.14
C LEU A 242 -13.30 7.91 14.37
N ILE A 243 -12.39 7.14 13.75
CA ILE A 243 -12.26 5.70 14.03
C ILE A 243 -11.85 5.47 15.49
N ALA A 244 -10.91 6.25 16.01
CA ALA A 244 -10.49 6.17 17.41
C ALA A 244 -11.68 6.43 18.36
N LEU A 245 -12.52 7.42 18.07
CA LEU A 245 -13.76 7.66 18.82
C LEU A 245 -14.75 6.51 18.70
N LEU A 246 -14.97 5.96 17.50
CA LEU A 246 -15.92 4.86 17.31
C LEU A 246 -15.52 3.60 18.09
N ILE A 247 -14.23 3.31 18.22
CA ILE A 247 -13.74 2.20 19.04
C ILE A 247 -14.19 2.36 20.50
N VAL A 248 -14.24 3.58 21.03
CA VAL A 248 -14.70 3.84 22.41
C VAL A 248 -16.18 3.49 22.61
N TYR A 249 -17.02 3.67 21.59
CA TYR A 249 -18.46 3.44 21.67
C TYR A 249 -18.91 2.04 21.22
N THR A 250 -17.97 1.15 20.89
CA THR A 250 -18.29 -0.17 20.31
C THR A 250 -17.80 -1.32 21.17
N THR A 251 -18.39 -2.49 20.98
CA THR A 251 -17.92 -3.71 21.63
C THR A 251 -16.51 -4.10 21.14
N THR A 252 -15.83 -4.97 21.89
CA THR A 252 -14.48 -5.45 21.56
C THR A 252 -14.38 -6.06 20.16
N PHE A 253 -15.39 -6.83 19.74
CA PHE A 253 -15.45 -7.42 18.40
C PHE A 253 -15.50 -6.36 17.30
N TYR A 254 -16.38 -5.36 17.44
CA TYR A 254 -16.52 -4.28 16.46
C TYR A 254 -15.32 -3.33 16.45
N SER A 255 -14.69 -3.11 17.60
CA SER A 255 -13.42 -2.40 17.72
C SER A 255 -12.31 -3.07 16.92
N PHE A 256 -12.22 -4.41 16.98
CA PHE A 256 -11.25 -5.18 16.19
C PHE A 256 -11.51 -5.03 14.67
N LEU A 257 -12.77 -5.07 14.24
CA LEU A 257 -13.14 -4.85 12.84
C LEU A 257 -12.71 -3.45 12.34
N LEU A 258 -12.97 -2.41 13.13
CA LEU A 258 -12.55 -1.03 12.84
C LEU A 258 -11.03 -0.90 12.75
N LEU A 259 -10.28 -1.59 13.63
CA LEU A 259 -8.83 -1.66 13.57
C LEU A 259 -8.34 -2.30 12.26
N CYS A 260 -8.94 -3.43 11.84
CA CYS A 260 -8.60 -4.06 10.56
C CYS A 260 -8.87 -3.13 9.37
N VAL A 261 -10.02 -2.45 9.38
CA VAL A 261 -10.38 -1.42 8.39
C VAL A 261 -9.32 -0.32 8.32
N PHE A 262 -8.94 0.22 9.47
CA PHE A 262 -7.96 1.30 9.59
C PHE A 262 -6.58 0.86 9.07
N LEU A 263 -6.13 -0.34 9.43
CA LEU A 263 -4.87 -0.91 8.96
C LEU A 263 -4.87 -1.08 7.44
N VAL A 264 -5.96 -1.60 6.86
CA VAL A 264 -6.10 -1.72 5.41
C VAL A 264 -6.05 -0.35 4.73
N ALA A 265 -6.80 0.63 5.24
CA ALA A 265 -6.82 1.98 4.69
C ALA A 265 -5.42 2.62 4.71
N THR A 266 -4.70 2.47 5.82
CA THR A 266 -3.33 2.95 5.99
C THR A 266 -2.37 2.30 4.98
N LEU A 267 -2.44 0.97 4.81
CA LEU A 267 -1.62 0.25 3.84
C LEU A 267 -1.90 0.65 2.39
N LEU A 268 -3.18 0.89 2.04
CA LEU A 268 -3.58 1.42 0.73
C LEU A 268 -3.05 2.84 0.52
N GLY A 269 -3.10 3.69 1.55
CA GLY A 269 -2.54 5.04 1.54
C GLY A 269 -1.03 5.04 1.28
N ILE A 270 -0.27 4.25 2.04
CA ILE A 270 1.18 4.09 1.89
C ILE A 270 1.54 3.65 0.46
N LYS A 271 0.78 2.71 -0.12
CA LYS A 271 0.99 2.30 -1.52
C LYS A 271 0.73 3.46 -2.49
N ARG A 272 -0.36 4.20 -2.31
CA ARG A 272 -0.78 5.28 -3.22
C ARG A 272 0.17 6.47 -3.20
N LEU A 273 0.77 6.77 -2.06
CA LEU A 273 1.81 7.79 -1.90
C LEU A 273 3.15 7.38 -2.55
N GLY A 274 3.23 6.17 -3.12
CA GLY A 274 4.43 5.70 -3.80
C GLY A 274 5.54 5.26 -2.84
N TYR A 275 5.34 5.27 -1.52
CA TYR A 275 6.37 4.86 -0.55
C TYR A 275 6.89 3.44 -0.81
N ILE A 276 6.01 2.51 -1.21
CA ILE A 276 6.41 1.14 -1.55
C ILE A 276 7.30 1.09 -2.80
N GLU A 277 7.09 2.02 -3.74
CA GLU A 277 7.79 2.14 -5.02
C GLU A 277 9.07 2.97 -4.91
N GLU A 278 9.10 3.94 -4.01
CA GLU A 278 10.25 4.78 -3.70
C GLU A 278 11.27 4.07 -2.80
N LEU A 279 10.81 3.20 -1.87
CA LEU A 279 11.64 2.18 -1.22
C LEU A 279 12.33 1.24 -2.22
N ARG A 280 12.03 1.36 -3.52
CA ARG A 280 12.64 0.64 -4.63
C ARG A 280 13.47 1.54 -5.58
N ARG A 281 13.28 2.87 -5.57
CA ARG A 281 14.05 3.82 -6.40
C ARG A 281 15.36 4.17 -5.69
N SER A 282 16.39 3.37 -5.91
CA SER A 282 17.74 3.69 -5.40
C SER A 282 18.77 3.98 -6.47
N ASN A 283 18.41 3.99 -7.76
CA ASN A 283 19.24 4.58 -8.81
C ASN A 283 18.41 5.00 -10.02
N ILE A 284 18.91 6.08 -10.65
CA ILE A 284 18.33 6.95 -11.66
C ILE A 284 18.01 6.15 -12.94
N ASN A 285 16.80 6.35 -13.48
CA ASN A 285 16.28 6.01 -14.85
C ASN A 285 14.90 5.36 -14.89
N ASP A 286 14.23 5.12 -13.76
CA ASP A 286 12.90 4.51 -13.75
C ASP A 286 11.79 5.58 -13.63
N ILE A 287 11.41 6.16 -14.77
CA ILE A 287 10.32 7.14 -14.92
C ILE A 287 8.98 6.39 -14.99
N ARG A 288 8.59 5.72 -13.91
CA ARG A 288 7.16 5.59 -13.60
C ARG A 288 6.86 6.45 -12.41
N SER A 289 6.80 7.76 -12.65
CA SER A 289 6.09 8.64 -11.73
C SER A 289 4.68 8.10 -11.59
N PRO A 290 4.20 7.78 -10.37
CA PRO A 290 2.78 7.52 -10.18
C PRO A 290 2.01 8.66 -10.84
N ALA A 291 0.94 8.33 -11.60
CA ALA A 291 0.18 9.33 -12.32
C ALA A 291 -0.18 10.48 -11.36
N PRO A 292 0.04 11.75 -11.74
CA PRO A 292 -0.14 12.88 -10.84
C PRO A 292 -1.52 12.82 -10.20
N ILE A 293 -1.56 13.01 -8.88
CA ILE A 293 -2.83 13.01 -8.16
C ILE A 293 -3.46 14.37 -8.40
N THR A 294 -4.34 14.44 -9.39
CA THR A 294 -5.14 15.65 -9.61
C THR A 294 -6.27 15.73 -8.59
N LEU A 295 -6.59 16.95 -8.14
CA LEU A 295 -7.74 17.21 -7.28
C LEU A 295 -9.03 16.61 -7.88
N ALA A 296 -9.16 16.68 -9.20
CA ALA A 296 -10.28 16.09 -9.94
C ALA A 296 -10.40 14.56 -9.74
N ASN A 297 -9.28 13.83 -9.71
CA ASN A 297 -9.26 12.39 -9.43
C ASN A 297 -9.57 12.06 -7.96
N ILE A 298 -9.23 12.96 -7.02
CA ILE A 298 -9.60 12.80 -5.61
C ILE A 298 -11.11 13.03 -5.47
N LEU A 299 -11.61 14.13 -6.01
CA LEU A 299 -13.03 14.51 -5.95
C LEU A 299 -13.92 13.44 -6.59
N ASP A 300 -13.57 12.94 -7.78
CA ASP A 300 -14.31 11.85 -8.44
C ASP A 300 -14.51 10.63 -7.53
N LYS A 301 -13.42 10.16 -6.92
CA LYS A 301 -13.45 9.03 -6.00
C LYS A 301 -14.22 9.36 -4.72
N SER A 302 -14.07 10.57 -4.18
CA SER A 302 -14.78 11.00 -2.98
C SER A 302 -16.28 11.05 -3.21
N ILE A 303 -16.75 11.61 -4.33
CA ILE A 303 -18.18 11.63 -4.65
C ILE A 303 -18.70 10.21 -4.87
N THR A 304 -17.92 9.38 -5.55
CA THR A 304 -18.26 7.98 -5.76
C THR A 304 -18.44 7.22 -4.43
N VAL A 305 -17.53 7.41 -3.46
CA VAL A 305 -17.63 6.85 -2.11
C VAL A 305 -18.83 7.44 -1.36
N PHE A 306 -19.08 8.73 -1.49
CA PHE A 306 -20.22 9.41 -0.87
C PHE A 306 -21.57 8.86 -1.35
N ILE A 307 -21.70 8.62 -2.66
CA ILE A 307 -22.90 7.99 -3.22
C ILE A 307 -23.06 6.56 -2.72
N ASP A 308 -21.97 5.80 -2.59
CA ASP A 308 -22.04 4.46 -2.02
C ASP A 308 -22.48 4.50 -0.55
N ILE A 309 -22.02 5.47 0.25
CA ILE A 309 -22.48 5.67 1.63
C ILE A 309 -24.00 5.85 1.65
N ILE A 310 -24.53 6.75 0.83
CA ILE A 310 -25.97 6.99 0.73
C ILE A 310 -26.70 5.71 0.30
N ALA A 311 -26.21 5.04 -0.74
CA ALA A 311 -26.81 3.82 -1.28
C ALA A 311 -26.83 2.67 -0.27
N LEU A 312 -25.76 2.49 0.51
CA LEU A 312 -25.67 1.47 1.55
C LEU A 312 -26.65 1.73 2.70
N ASN A 313 -26.77 2.99 3.12
CA ASN A 313 -27.72 3.39 4.17
C ASN A 313 -29.18 3.26 3.69
N LEU A 314 -29.46 3.63 2.44
CA LEU A 314 -30.78 3.40 1.82
C LEU A 314 -31.10 1.91 1.69
N ALA A 315 -30.12 1.08 1.31
CA ALA A 315 -30.28 -0.36 1.26
C ALA A 315 -30.57 -0.97 2.64
N PHE A 316 -29.89 -0.48 3.68
CA PHE A 316 -30.17 -0.88 5.07
C PHE A 316 -31.58 -0.46 5.49
N PHE A 317 -31.97 0.79 5.23
CA PHE A 317 -33.31 1.30 5.57
C PHE A 317 -34.42 0.55 4.84
N ALA A 318 -34.22 0.22 3.56
CA ALA A 318 -35.15 -0.59 2.77
C ALA A 318 -35.27 -2.01 3.37
N THR A 319 -34.16 -2.61 3.78
CA THR A 319 -34.15 -3.93 4.43
C THR A 319 -34.83 -3.90 5.80
N TYR A 320 -34.57 -2.85 6.60
CA TYR A 320 -35.22 -2.64 7.89
C TYR A 320 -36.74 -2.48 7.74
N SER A 321 -37.17 -1.64 6.81
CA SER A 321 -38.59 -1.43 6.48
C SER A 321 -39.23 -2.72 5.97
N PHE A 322 -38.54 -3.48 5.12
CA PHE A 322 -39.02 -4.78 4.68
C PHE A 322 -39.15 -5.75 5.86
N ARG A 323 -38.18 -5.84 6.75
CA ARG A 323 -38.20 -6.73 7.91
C ARG A 323 -39.35 -6.42 8.87
N PHE A 324 -39.59 -5.15 9.18
CA PHE A 324 -40.51 -4.73 10.25
C PHE A 324 -41.86 -4.21 9.76
N SER A 325 -42.04 -3.89 8.48
CA SER A 325 -43.31 -3.35 7.96
C SER A 325 -44.00 -4.25 6.95
N SER A 326 -43.32 -5.24 6.34
CA SER A 326 -43.93 -6.08 5.30
C SER A 326 -44.89 -7.16 5.83
N GLY A 327 -44.74 -7.56 7.10
CA GLY A 327 -45.47 -8.71 7.68
C GLY A 327 -45.08 -10.08 7.11
N LEU A 328 -44.16 -10.15 6.14
CA LEU A 328 -43.74 -11.39 5.47
C LEU A 328 -42.67 -12.18 6.23
N VAL A 329 -41.92 -11.50 7.11
CA VAL A 329 -40.89 -12.12 7.95
C VAL A 329 -41.42 -12.20 9.39
N PRO A 330 -41.42 -13.38 10.03
CA PRO A 330 -41.90 -13.53 11.40
C PRO A 330 -41.18 -12.56 12.35
N MET A 331 -41.94 -11.72 13.05
CA MET A 331 -41.40 -10.80 14.06
C MET A 331 -40.99 -11.60 15.30
N ALA A 332 -39.72 -11.97 15.40
CA ALA A 332 -39.15 -12.51 16.64
C ALA A 332 -38.96 -11.41 17.72
N GLY A 333 -39.13 -10.13 17.36
CA GLY A 333 -39.03 -8.97 18.24
C GLY A 333 -38.83 -7.69 17.42
N TYR A 334 -39.49 -6.58 17.78
CA TYR A 334 -39.29 -5.27 17.14
C TYR A 334 -38.09 -4.56 17.76
N VAL A 335 -37.13 -4.16 16.92
CA VAL A 335 -36.00 -3.34 17.35
C VAL A 335 -36.18 -1.95 16.75
N PRO A 336 -36.43 -0.91 17.57
CA PRO A 336 -36.58 0.45 17.08
C PRO A 336 -35.36 0.92 16.27
N PHE A 337 -35.61 1.68 15.20
CA PHE A 337 -34.55 2.17 14.31
C PHE A 337 -33.49 3.00 15.06
N TYR A 338 -33.88 3.77 16.07
CA TYR A 338 -32.96 4.61 16.83
C TYR A 338 -31.88 3.81 17.57
N LEU A 339 -32.14 2.54 17.94
CA LEU A 339 -31.13 1.71 18.59
C LEU A 339 -29.97 1.39 17.64
N TYR A 340 -30.24 1.24 16.34
CA TYR A 340 -29.20 1.04 15.32
C TYR A 340 -28.38 2.31 15.03
N ILE A 341 -28.85 3.47 15.48
CA ILE A 341 -28.13 4.75 15.43
C ILE A 341 -27.31 4.95 16.71
N ILE A 342 -27.89 4.67 17.88
CA ILE A 342 -27.24 4.81 19.19
C ILE A 342 -26.14 3.78 19.38
N GLU A 343 -26.41 2.51 19.10
CA GLU A 343 -25.38 1.50 18.91
C GLU A 343 -24.91 1.65 17.46
N PRO A 344 -23.70 2.16 17.18
CA PRO A 344 -23.27 2.64 15.86
C PRO A 344 -23.05 1.51 14.82
N SER A 345 -23.81 0.43 14.92
CA SER A 345 -23.92 -0.72 14.04
C SER A 345 -24.12 -0.34 12.57
N ILE A 346 -25.02 0.61 12.23
CA ILE A 346 -25.23 1.04 10.83
C ILE A 346 -23.96 1.69 10.27
N LEU A 347 -23.34 2.55 11.06
CA LEU A 347 -22.12 3.24 10.69
C LEU A 347 -20.99 2.24 10.47
N LEU A 348 -20.82 1.30 11.39
CA LEU A 348 -19.82 0.25 11.33
C LEU A 348 -20.02 -0.68 10.11
N LEU A 349 -21.27 -1.06 9.85
CA LEU A 349 -21.64 -1.85 8.68
C LEU A 349 -21.31 -1.10 7.38
N THR A 350 -21.64 0.19 7.31
CA THR A 350 -21.35 1.05 6.16
C THR A 350 -19.84 1.17 5.92
N VAL A 351 -19.06 1.44 6.97
CA VAL A 351 -17.60 1.52 6.91
C VAL A 351 -16.99 0.21 6.41
N SER A 352 -17.49 -0.92 6.92
CA SER A 352 -17.04 -2.26 6.52
C SER A 352 -17.27 -2.52 5.03
N TRP A 353 -18.43 -2.12 4.51
CA TRP A 353 -18.75 -2.24 3.08
C TRP A 353 -17.86 -1.38 2.19
N ILE A 354 -17.62 -0.12 2.56
CA ILE A 354 -16.73 0.77 1.79
C ILE A 354 -15.33 0.19 1.71
N VAL A 355 -14.82 -0.35 2.82
CA VAL A 355 -13.50 -0.98 2.85
C VAL A 355 -13.47 -2.22 1.97
N LEU A 356 -14.50 -3.04 2.04
CA LEU A 356 -14.62 -4.22 1.19
C LEU A 356 -14.73 -3.85 -0.30
N PHE A 357 -15.42 -2.76 -0.65
CA PHE A 357 -15.47 -2.21 -2.00
C PHE A 357 -14.13 -1.65 -2.48
N ALA A 358 -13.39 -0.97 -1.58
CA ALA A 358 -12.04 -0.48 -1.87
C ALA A 358 -11.05 -1.62 -2.08
N LEU A 359 -11.11 -2.64 -1.23
CA LEU A 359 -10.31 -3.86 -1.34
C LEU A 359 -10.62 -4.59 -2.65
N SER A 360 -11.89 -4.79 -3.02
CA SER A 360 -12.25 -5.51 -4.24
C SER A 360 -11.88 -4.77 -5.53
N GLY A 361 -11.57 -3.47 -5.41
CA GLY A 361 -11.11 -2.60 -6.50
C GLY A 361 -12.25 -1.85 -7.19
N LEU A 362 -13.44 -1.76 -6.59
CA LEU A 362 -14.59 -1.06 -7.18
C LEU A 362 -14.39 0.45 -7.34
N TYR A 363 -13.43 1.05 -6.60
CA TYR A 363 -13.00 2.45 -6.78
C TYR A 363 -11.76 2.61 -7.68
N GLN A 364 -11.20 1.51 -8.19
CA GLN A 364 -10.07 1.50 -9.13
C GLN A 364 -10.52 1.19 -10.57
N MET A 365 -11.80 0.83 -10.76
CA MET A 365 -12.33 0.54 -12.09
C MET A 365 -12.19 1.76 -12.99
N SER A 366 -11.52 1.53 -14.12
CA SER A 366 -11.37 2.53 -15.17
C SER A 366 -12.67 2.64 -15.97
N TRP A 367 -12.85 3.79 -16.61
CA TRP A 367 -14.07 4.21 -17.30
C TRP A 367 -14.46 3.33 -18.51
N ASP A 368 -13.54 2.47 -18.93
CA ASP A 368 -13.66 1.49 -20.03
C ASP A 368 -14.33 0.17 -19.62
N TYR A 369 -14.63 -0.04 -18.32
CA TYR A 369 -15.34 -1.23 -17.85
C TYR A 369 -16.81 -1.26 -18.31
N SER A 370 -17.29 -2.43 -18.73
CA SER A 370 -18.70 -2.65 -19.05
C SER A 370 -19.58 -2.48 -17.81
N ARG A 371 -20.82 -1.98 -18.00
CA ARG A 371 -21.83 -1.94 -16.93
C ARG A 371 -22.08 -3.34 -16.36
N ILE A 372 -22.01 -4.36 -17.20
CA ILE A 372 -22.18 -5.77 -16.82
C ILE A 372 -21.00 -6.23 -15.97
N ASP A 373 -19.77 -5.91 -16.39
CA ASP A 373 -18.56 -6.27 -15.63
C ASP A 373 -18.54 -5.61 -14.25
N PHE A 374 -19.01 -4.36 -14.17
CA PHE A 374 -19.22 -3.67 -12.90
C PHE A 374 -20.22 -4.43 -12.02
N VAL A 375 -21.41 -4.77 -12.53
CA VAL A 375 -22.44 -5.51 -11.76
C VAL A 375 -21.92 -6.88 -11.34
N ILE A 376 -21.23 -7.63 -12.20
CA ILE A 376 -20.62 -8.93 -11.85
C ILE A 376 -19.58 -8.76 -10.75
N SER A 377 -18.75 -7.72 -10.81
CA SER A 377 -17.78 -7.44 -9.75
C SER A 377 -18.45 -7.04 -8.44
N LEU A 378 -19.53 -6.25 -8.51
CA LEU A 378 -20.33 -5.88 -7.35
C LEU A 378 -20.97 -7.12 -6.72
N LEU A 379 -21.63 -7.98 -7.51
CA LEU A 379 -22.20 -9.24 -7.07
C LEU A 379 -21.18 -10.09 -6.30
N LYS A 380 -20.01 -10.36 -6.90
CA LYS A 380 -18.92 -11.10 -6.25
C LYS A 380 -18.51 -10.48 -4.92
N THR A 381 -18.42 -9.15 -4.89
CA THR A 381 -18.00 -8.39 -3.70
C THR A 381 -19.05 -8.47 -2.59
N VAL A 382 -20.33 -8.26 -2.93
CA VAL A 382 -21.46 -8.34 -1.99
C VAL A 382 -21.66 -9.76 -1.47
N SER A 383 -21.46 -10.79 -2.31
CA SER A 383 -21.51 -12.19 -1.86
C SER A 383 -20.49 -12.47 -0.76
N VAL A 384 -19.24 -12.01 -0.92
CA VAL A 384 -18.21 -12.18 0.13
C VAL A 384 -18.62 -11.46 1.42
N GLY A 385 -19.10 -10.22 1.34
CA GLY A 385 -19.53 -9.47 2.52
C GLY A 385 -20.72 -10.12 3.25
N ILE A 386 -21.71 -10.62 2.51
CA ILE A 386 -22.87 -11.31 3.10
C ILE A 386 -22.47 -12.66 3.71
N ILE A 387 -21.56 -13.42 3.09
CA ILE A 387 -21.01 -14.65 3.69
C ILE A 387 -20.30 -14.34 5.01
N LEU A 388 -19.51 -13.26 5.06
CA LEU A 388 -18.86 -12.84 6.31
C LEU A 388 -19.88 -12.47 7.38
N LEU A 389 -20.90 -11.66 7.05
CA LEU A 389 -21.97 -11.32 7.98
C LEU A 389 -22.76 -12.56 8.44
N PHE A 390 -22.97 -13.52 7.54
CA PHE A 390 -23.60 -14.78 7.87
C PHE A 390 -22.76 -15.59 8.87
N ILE A 391 -21.44 -15.73 8.64
CA ILE A 391 -20.52 -16.41 9.56
C ILE A 391 -20.51 -15.73 10.94
N ILE A 392 -20.46 -14.40 10.98
CA ILE A 392 -20.51 -13.62 12.23
C ILE A 392 -21.83 -13.89 12.97
N SER A 393 -22.94 -14.04 12.24
CA SER A 393 -24.25 -14.37 12.82
C SER A 393 -24.41 -15.82 13.30
N LEU A 394 -23.43 -16.70 13.06
CA LEU A 394 -23.48 -18.09 13.54
C LEU A 394 -23.11 -18.19 15.03
N ASP A 395 -22.28 -17.30 15.53
CA ASP A 395 -21.75 -17.31 16.90
C ASP A 395 -22.74 -16.71 17.93
N SER A 396 -23.76 -16.01 17.44
CA SER A 396 -24.78 -15.40 18.28
C SER A 396 -25.97 -16.34 18.51
N GLU A 397 -26.06 -16.94 19.70
CA GLU A 397 -27.19 -17.78 20.14
C GLU A 397 -28.56 -17.05 20.07
N SER A 398 -28.55 -15.72 19.99
CA SER A 398 -29.74 -14.86 19.93
C SER A 398 -30.34 -14.65 18.53
N VAL A 399 -29.73 -15.17 17.46
CA VAL A 399 -30.16 -14.86 16.07
C VAL A 399 -30.98 -15.99 15.46
N SER A 400 -32.30 -15.80 15.44
CA SER A 400 -33.29 -16.71 14.83
C SER A 400 -33.09 -16.92 13.32
N ILE A 401 -33.60 -18.04 12.78
CA ILE A 401 -33.60 -18.36 11.34
C ILE A 401 -34.32 -17.26 10.52
N ALA A 402 -35.39 -16.68 11.06
CA ALA A 402 -36.11 -15.54 10.46
C ALA A 402 -35.25 -14.27 10.37
N SER A 403 -34.25 -14.10 11.26
CA SER A 403 -33.29 -13.01 11.16
C SER A 403 -32.28 -13.23 10.03
N LYS A 404 -32.03 -14.48 9.62
CA LYS A 404 -31.07 -14.83 8.55
C LYS A 404 -31.65 -14.59 7.14
N SER A 405 -32.96 -14.68 6.95
CA SER A 405 -33.60 -14.33 5.66
C SER A 405 -33.46 -12.84 5.31
N THR A 406 -33.29 -11.98 6.33
CA THR A 406 -33.07 -10.54 6.13
C THR A 406 -31.74 -10.24 5.42
N LEU A 407 -30.74 -11.12 5.52
CA LEU A 407 -29.47 -11.00 4.78
C LEU A 407 -29.67 -11.15 3.27
N VAL A 408 -30.64 -11.96 2.84
CA VAL A 408 -30.96 -12.13 1.40
C VAL A 408 -31.59 -10.86 0.85
N VAL A 409 -32.53 -10.26 1.58
CA VAL A 409 -33.14 -8.98 1.21
C VAL A 409 -32.09 -7.86 1.19
N TYR A 410 -31.19 -7.87 2.17
CA TYR A 410 -30.07 -6.92 2.23
C TYR A 410 -29.13 -7.08 1.04
N TYR A 411 -28.78 -8.31 0.66
CA TYR A 411 -27.97 -8.62 -0.52
C TYR A 411 -28.53 -7.96 -1.79
N PHE A 412 -29.82 -8.16 -2.08
CA PHE A 412 -30.46 -7.57 -3.26
C PHE A 412 -30.60 -6.05 -3.15
N SER A 413 -30.90 -5.53 -1.96
CA SER A 413 -31.01 -4.09 -1.72
C SER A 413 -29.69 -3.38 -2.03
N ILE A 414 -28.56 -3.88 -1.55
CA ILE A 414 -27.23 -3.31 -1.84
C ILE A 414 -26.99 -3.28 -3.36
N ILE A 415 -27.25 -4.39 -4.05
CA ILE A 415 -27.01 -4.49 -5.50
C ILE A 415 -27.82 -3.43 -6.25
N ILE A 416 -29.11 -3.26 -5.90
CA ILE A 416 -30.00 -2.30 -6.55
C ILE A 416 -29.55 -0.87 -6.29
N PHE A 417 -29.40 -0.47 -5.01
CA PHE A 417 -29.09 0.92 -4.66
C PHE A 417 -27.69 1.33 -5.10
N VAL A 418 -26.67 0.48 -4.91
CA VAL A 418 -25.29 0.80 -5.33
C VAL A 418 -25.20 0.83 -6.86
N SER A 419 -25.80 -0.12 -7.58
CA SER A 419 -25.77 -0.08 -9.06
C SER A 419 -26.48 1.16 -9.61
N THR A 420 -27.64 1.51 -9.04
CA THR A 420 -28.39 2.70 -9.45
C THR A 420 -27.60 3.98 -9.19
N GLY A 421 -27.05 4.15 -7.98
CA GLY A 421 -26.21 5.30 -7.65
C GLY A 421 -24.99 5.42 -8.56
N ARG A 422 -24.33 4.29 -8.86
CA ARG A 422 -23.16 4.24 -9.76
C ARG A 422 -23.52 4.51 -11.21
N PHE A 423 -24.68 4.09 -11.69
CA PHE A 423 -25.13 4.41 -13.04
C PHE A 423 -25.50 5.89 -13.18
N ILE A 424 -26.11 6.49 -12.15
CA ILE A 424 -26.43 7.92 -12.13
C ILE A 424 -25.16 8.77 -12.16
N ILE A 425 -24.19 8.54 -11.26
CA ILE A 425 -22.93 9.31 -11.25
C ILE A 425 -22.16 9.15 -12.56
N ASN A 426 -22.10 7.93 -13.11
CA ASN A 426 -21.42 7.69 -14.38
C ASN A 426 -22.14 8.38 -15.54
N TYR A 427 -23.48 8.48 -15.51
CA TYR A 427 -24.25 9.23 -16.50
C TYR A 427 -23.98 10.73 -16.40
N ILE A 428 -24.06 11.31 -15.19
CA ILE A 428 -23.84 12.73 -14.92
C ILE A 428 -22.39 13.13 -15.25
N GLY A 429 -21.40 12.38 -14.76
CA GLY A 429 -19.97 12.63 -15.04
C GLY A 429 -19.58 12.43 -16.51
N ARG A 430 -20.31 11.58 -17.25
CA ARG A 430 -20.18 11.50 -18.72
C ARG A 430 -20.74 12.72 -19.42
N LYS A 431 -21.91 13.22 -19.00
CA LYS A 431 -22.63 14.31 -19.65
C LYS A 431 -22.00 15.68 -19.44
N TYR A 432 -21.48 15.96 -18.23
CA TYR A 432 -21.02 17.30 -17.86
C TYR A 432 -19.50 17.47 -17.76
N GLU A 433 -18.72 16.42 -18.07
CA GLU A 433 -17.25 16.40 -17.94
C GLU A 433 -16.70 16.79 -16.53
N ILE A 434 -17.58 16.88 -15.52
CA ILE A 434 -17.23 17.10 -14.11
C ILE A 434 -16.62 15.81 -13.56
N LEU A 435 -15.55 15.90 -12.76
CA LEU A 435 -14.92 14.80 -11.97
C LEU A 435 -13.77 14.01 -12.66
N GLY A 436 -12.70 14.68 -13.09
CA GLY A 436 -11.48 13.98 -13.58
C GLY A 436 -11.66 13.29 -14.95
N PHE A 437 -12.81 13.51 -15.55
CA PHE A 437 -13.29 13.05 -16.84
C PHE A 437 -12.72 13.85 -18.02
N VAL A 438 -11.45 14.26 -17.91
CA VAL A 438 -10.74 15.04 -18.93
C VAL A 438 -10.33 14.13 -20.08
N ARG A 439 -10.40 14.65 -21.30
CA ARG A 439 -9.97 13.92 -22.49
C ARG A 439 -8.46 13.66 -22.45
N ARG A 440 -8.05 12.40 -22.64
CA ARG A 440 -6.64 11.98 -22.59
C ARG A 440 -5.93 12.31 -23.90
N SER A 441 -4.82 13.03 -23.78
CA SER A 441 -3.89 13.27 -24.89
C SER A 441 -3.45 11.94 -25.52
N THR A 442 -3.93 11.67 -26.72
CA THR A 442 -3.79 10.37 -27.39
C THR A 442 -3.15 10.55 -28.77
N VAL A 443 -2.24 9.66 -29.10
CA VAL A 443 -1.61 9.58 -30.43
C VAL A 443 -1.96 8.25 -31.08
N ILE A 444 -2.34 8.28 -32.35
CA ILE A 444 -2.61 7.09 -33.16
C ILE A 444 -1.39 6.80 -34.03
N VAL A 445 -0.89 5.58 -33.98
CA VAL A 445 0.26 5.09 -34.75
C VAL A 445 -0.28 4.35 -35.97
N GLY A 446 -0.02 4.90 -37.15
CA GLY A 446 -0.53 4.46 -38.45
C GLY A 446 -1.47 5.49 -39.10
N THR A 447 -1.45 5.55 -40.43
CA THR A 447 -2.33 6.41 -41.25
C THR A 447 -3.14 5.59 -42.27
N ASN A 448 -3.47 4.35 -41.92
CA ASN A 448 -4.22 3.42 -42.77
C ASN A 448 -5.73 3.49 -42.50
N ASP A 449 -6.54 2.75 -43.29
CA ASP A 449 -8.00 2.68 -43.12
C ASP A 449 -8.43 2.20 -41.72
N ILE A 450 -7.58 1.42 -41.05
CA ILE A 450 -7.83 0.96 -39.67
C ILE A 450 -7.68 2.14 -38.69
N ALA A 451 -6.63 2.94 -38.84
CA ALA A 451 -6.43 4.17 -38.06
C ALA A 451 -7.55 5.19 -38.31
N LEU A 452 -8.01 5.29 -39.56
CA LEU A 452 -9.14 6.14 -39.96
C LEU A 452 -10.44 5.71 -39.26
N LYS A 453 -10.82 4.43 -39.37
CA LYS A 453 -12.00 3.88 -38.70
C LYS A 453 -11.90 4.04 -37.18
N LEU A 454 -10.70 3.90 -36.63
CA LEU A 454 -10.47 4.08 -35.20
C LEU A 454 -10.66 5.54 -34.77
N TYR A 455 -10.15 6.50 -35.54
CA TYR A 455 -10.33 7.93 -35.30
C TYR A 455 -11.79 8.37 -35.42
N GLN A 456 -12.50 7.96 -36.47
CA GLN A 456 -13.92 8.29 -36.68
C GLN A 456 -14.78 7.78 -35.53
N ASN A 457 -14.63 6.51 -35.14
CA ASN A 457 -15.37 5.96 -34.03
C ASN A 457 -15.02 6.62 -32.67
N ILE A 458 -13.81 7.19 -32.50
CA ILE A 458 -13.44 7.97 -31.31
C ILE A 458 -14.19 9.31 -31.29
N ILE A 459 -14.32 9.96 -32.46
CA ILE A 459 -15.12 11.19 -32.61
C ILE A 459 -16.60 10.90 -32.38
N ASP A 460 -17.14 9.84 -32.97
CA ASP A 460 -18.55 9.45 -32.87
C ASP A 460 -18.96 9.04 -31.45
N LYS A 461 -17.99 8.56 -30.66
CA LYS A 461 -18.18 8.16 -29.26
C LYS A 461 -17.37 9.06 -28.32
N PRO A 462 -17.77 10.33 -28.14
CA PRO A 462 -17.07 11.27 -27.24
C PRO A 462 -17.03 10.79 -25.78
N GLN A 463 -17.88 9.82 -25.43
CA GLN A 463 -17.87 9.10 -24.15
C GLN A 463 -16.53 8.40 -23.84
N LEU A 464 -15.70 8.13 -24.85
CA LEU A 464 -14.41 7.45 -24.72
C LEU A 464 -13.28 8.38 -24.28
N LYS A 465 -13.48 9.69 -24.38
CA LYS A 465 -12.58 10.71 -23.81
C LYS A 465 -11.13 10.58 -24.29
N TYR A 466 -10.92 10.18 -25.54
CA TYR A 466 -9.63 10.35 -26.21
C TYR A 466 -9.60 11.74 -26.85
N ASN A 467 -8.57 12.52 -26.53
CA ASN A 467 -8.21 13.71 -27.30
C ASN A 467 -7.10 13.30 -28.27
N VAL A 468 -7.47 12.95 -29.50
CA VAL A 468 -6.49 12.61 -30.52
C VAL A 468 -5.75 13.88 -30.94
N ILE A 469 -4.47 13.97 -30.56
CA ILE A 469 -3.60 15.11 -30.85
C ILE A 469 -3.13 15.05 -32.30
N GLY A 470 -2.80 13.86 -32.79
CA GLY A 470 -2.32 13.63 -34.14
C GLY A 470 -1.97 12.17 -34.41
N PHE A 471 -1.45 11.94 -35.61
CA PHE A 471 -1.04 10.63 -36.10
C PHE A 471 0.49 10.54 -36.18
N VAL A 472 1.04 9.33 -36.11
CA VAL A 472 2.47 9.04 -36.34
C VAL A 472 2.54 7.99 -37.44
N ASN A 473 3.43 8.16 -38.43
CA ASN A 473 3.56 7.23 -39.55
C ASN A 473 5.01 6.83 -39.83
N GLY A 474 5.23 5.69 -40.46
CA GLY A 474 6.57 5.19 -40.79
C GLY A 474 7.13 5.73 -42.09
N GLU A 475 6.28 5.98 -43.09
CA GLU A 475 6.75 6.15 -44.48
C GLU A 475 6.06 7.28 -45.29
N SER A 476 5.01 7.97 -44.79
CA SER A 476 4.29 8.97 -45.62
C SER A 476 4.74 10.43 -45.44
N ASN A 477 4.82 11.14 -46.57
CA ASN A 477 5.01 12.59 -46.69
C ASN A 477 3.75 13.43 -46.38
N THR A 478 2.68 12.82 -45.86
CA THR A 478 1.42 13.52 -45.58
C THR A 478 1.52 14.32 -44.29
N LYS A 479 1.49 15.65 -44.36
CA LYS A 479 1.54 16.53 -43.18
C LYS A 479 0.24 16.54 -42.35
N ILE A 480 -0.89 16.22 -42.97
CA ILE A 480 -2.22 16.26 -42.35
C ILE A 480 -2.99 14.99 -42.75
N PHE A 481 -3.66 14.35 -41.79
CA PHE A 481 -4.57 13.23 -41.99
C PHE A 481 -5.88 13.53 -41.24
N GLU A 482 -7.01 13.61 -41.95
CA GLU A 482 -8.34 13.91 -41.39
C GLU A 482 -8.38 15.11 -40.42
N ASN A 483 -7.89 16.27 -40.89
CA ASN A 483 -7.82 17.52 -40.13
C ASN A 483 -6.98 17.47 -38.85
N LYS A 484 -6.09 16.48 -38.70
CA LYS A 484 -5.09 16.39 -37.63
C LYS A 484 -3.68 16.29 -38.19
N PRO A 485 -2.67 16.85 -37.50
CA PRO A 485 -1.30 16.79 -37.96
C PRO A 485 -0.73 15.37 -37.85
N VAL A 486 0.11 15.00 -38.81
CA VAL A 486 1.04 13.88 -38.64
C VAL A 486 2.27 14.43 -37.91
N LEU A 487 2.46 14.00 -36.66
CA LEU A 487 3.40 14.61 -35.71
C LEU A 487 4.86 14.22 -35.97
N GLY A 488 5.11 13.16 -36.74
CA GLY A 488 6.44 12.67 -37.06
C GLY A 488 6.48 11.18 -37.34
N THR A 489 7.67 10.60 -37.21
CA THR A 489 7.94 9.18 -37.51
C THR A 489 7.86 8.28 -36.27
N PHE A 490 7.78 6.95 -36.48
CA PHE A 490 7.81 5.98 -35.37
C PHE A 490 9.09 6.08 -34.52
N HIS A 491 10.21 6.52 -35.10
CA HIS A 491 11.47 6.71 -34.38
C HIS A 491 11.47 7.92 -33.44
N GLU A 492 10.64 8.93 -33.72
CA GLU A 492 10.48 10.18 -32.94
C GLU A 492 9.35 10.09 -31.92
N ILE A 493 8.77 8.90 -31.71
CA ILE A 493 7.60 8.76 -30.83
C ILE A 493 7.91 9.19 -29.38
N ASP A 494 9.14 8.99 -28.91
CA ASP A 494 9.56 9.35 -27.55
C ASP A 494 9.67 10.87 -27.34
N THR A 495 10.12 11.62 -28.34
CA THR A 495 10.14 13.09 -28.32
C THR A 495 8.73 13.65 -28.41
N ILE A 496 7.88 13.10 -29.29
CA ILE A 496 6.47 13.47 -29.43
C ILE A 496 5.72 13.26 -28.11
N ILE A 497 5.92 12.12 -27.46
CA ILE A 497 5.28 11.80 -26.17
C ILE A 497 5.63 12.87 -25.11
N LYS A 498 6.90 13.26 -25.02
CA LYS A 498 7.37 14.24 -24.03
C LYS A 498 6.86 15.65 -24.33
N GLN A 499 6.93 16.08 -25.58
CA GLN A 499 6.55 17.43 -26.01
C GLN A 499 5.04 17.68 -25.84
N TYR A 500 4.22 16.74 -26.30
CA TYR A 500 2.76 16.86 -26.28
C TYR A 500 2.10 16.27 -25.02
N LYS A 501 2.89 15.81 -24.05
CA LYS A 501 2.43 15.13 -22.82
C LYS A 501 1.40 14.05 -23.14
N VAL A 502 1.76 13.17 -24.07
CA VAL A 502 0.86 12.10 -24.55
C VAL A 502 0.66 11.08 -23.44
N GLU A 503 -0.60 10.82 -23.09
CA GLU A 503 -0.95 9.83 -22.08
C GLU A 503 -1.17 8.44 -22.68
N GLU A 504 -1.73 8.36 -23.89
CA GLU A 504 -2.09 7.08 -24.54
C GLU A 504 -1.61 6.97 -25.98
N VAL A 505 -1.17 5.76 -26.35
CA VAL A 505 -0.75 5.43 -27.72
C VAL A 505 -1.62 4.30 -28.25
N LEU A 506 -2.27 4.53 -29.39
CA LEU A 506 -3.14 3.58 -30.08
C LEU A 506 -2.43 3.11 -31.36
N ILE A 507 -2.04 1.84 -31.42
CA ILE A 507 -1.37 1.26 -32.58
C ILE A 507 -2.43 0.66 -33.50
N ALA A 508 -2.66 1.33 -34.64
CA ALA A 508 -3.62 0.92 -35.67
C ALA A 508 -2.93 0.61 -37.02
N SER A 509 -1.61 0.75 -37.10
CA SER A 509 -0.82 0.54 -38.31
C SER A 509 -0.88 -0.90 -38.84
N SER A 510 -0.88 -1.06 -40.16
CA SER A 510 -0.61 -2.33 -40.85
C SER A 510 0.89 -2.52 -40.87
N VAL A 511 1.46 -2.85 -39.71
CA VAL A 511 2.89 -3.05 -39.59
C VAL A 511 3.26 -4.38 -40.26
N SER A 512 4.21 -4.35 -41.19
CA SER A 512 4.60 -5.49 -42.01
C SER A 512 5.38 -6.56 -41.23
N SER A 513 6.01 -6.18 -40.10
CA SER A 513 6.81 -7.08 -39.25
C SER A 513 6.47 -6.97 -37.76
N TYR A 514 6.59 -8.09 -37.05
CA TYR A 514 6.51 -8.15 -35.59
C TYR A 514 7.51 -7.20 -34.91
N ASP A 515 8.71 -7.09 -35.47
CA ASP A 515 9.84 -6.35 -34.89
C ASP A 515 9.57 -4.85 -34.77
N ASP A 516 8.87 -4.28 -35.73
CA ASP A 516 8.47 -2.86 -35.72
C ASP A 516 7.45 -2.56 -34.60
N ILE A 517 6.50 -3.48 -34.35
CA ILE A 517 5.55 -3.35 -33.23
C ILE A 517 6.30 -3.44 -31.90
N VAL A 518 7.27 -4.36 -31.81
CA VAL A 518 8.15 -4.48 -30.63
C VAL A 518 8.95 -3.21 -30.41
N GLU A 519 9.51 -2.62 -31.47
CA GLU A 519 10.28 -1.38 -31.39
C GLU A 519 9.41 -0.21 -30.91
N ILE A 520 8.23 -0.01 -31.49
CA ILE A 520 7.27 1.02 -31.09
C ILE A 520 6.91 0.86 -29.61
N ILE A 521 6.60 -0.37 -29.17
CA ILE A 521 6.27 -0.66 -27.78
C ILE A 521 7.48 -0.40 -26.87
N SER A 522 8.68 -0.78 -27.30
CA SER A 522 9.92 -0.59 -26.54
C SER A 522 10.21 0.89 -26.32
N ARG A 523 10.09 1.72 -27.36
CA ARG A 523 10.27 3.18 -27.29
C ARG A 523 9.20 3.86 -26.44
N CYS A 524 7.96 3.39 -26.51
CA CYS A 524 6.87 3.88 -25.67
C CYS A 524 6.95 3.37 -24.21
N SER A 525 7.71 2.30 -23.95
CA SER A 525 7.75 1.61 -22.67
C SER A 525 8.32 2.51 -21.58
N GLY A 526 7.45 2.92 -20.65
CA GLY A 526 7.84 3.80 -19.54
C GLY A 526 7.63 5.30 -19.80
N LEU A 527 7.20 5.71 -21.00
CA LEU A 527 6.87 7.10 -21.30
C LEU A 527 5.37 7.40 -21.28
N VAL A 528 4.52 6.39 -21.56
CA VAL A 528 3.06 6.54 -21.68
C VAL A 528 2.30 5.72 -20.65
N ARG A 529 1.07 6.14 -20.34
CA ARG A 529 0.19 5.48 -19.36
C ARG A 529 -0.27 4.11 -19.84
N SER A 530 -0.64 3.98 -21.13
CA SER A 530 -0.97 2.70 -21.73
C SER A 530 -0.81 2.69 -23.24
N ILE A 531 -0.47 1.51 -23.77
CA ILE A 531 -0.38 1.22 -25.21
C ILE A 531 -1.50 0.23 -25.54
N LYS A 532 -2.27 0.52 -26.58
CA LYS A 532 -3.38 -0.33 -27.06
C LYS A 532 -3.19 -0.61 -28.53
N ILE A 533 -3.57 -1.80 -28.99
CA ILE A 533 -3.35 -2.25 -30.36
C ILE A 533 -4.66 -2.68 -31.01
N ALA A 534 -4.82 -2.39 -32.30
CA ALA A 534 -5.93 -2.86 -33.13
C ALA A 534 -5.97 -4.40 -33.22
N PRO A 535 -7.17 -5.01 -33.36
CA PRO A 535 -7.38 -6.46 -33.26
C PRO A 535 -6.70 -7.26 -34.38
N ASN A 536 -6.52 -6.66 -35.56
CA ASN A 536 -5.91 -7.35 -36.70
C ASN A 536 -4.43 -7.69 -36.45
N LEU A 537 -3.81 -7.02 -35.47
CA LEU A 537 -2.44 -7.28 -35.01
C LEU A 537 -2.41 -8.26 -33.81
N SER A 538 -3.56 -8.79 -33.38
CA SER A 538 -3.65 -9.67 -32.20
C SER A 538 -3.06 -11.07 -32.42
N SER A 539 -2.98 -11.52 -33.68
CA SER A 539 -2.35 -12.80 -34.06
C SER A 539 -0.89 -12.86 -33.60
N PHE A 540 -0.18 -11.73 -33.65
CA PHE A 540 1.19 -11.57 -33.15
C PHE A 540 1.32 -11.71 -31.63
N PHE A 541 0.22 -11.58 -30.89
CA PHE A 541 0.17 -11.64 -29.42
C PHE A 541 -0.68 -12.81 -28.91
N THR A 542 -0.73 -13.90 -29.67
CA THR A 542 -1.36 -15.16 -29.26
C THR A 542 -0.74 -15.68 -27.94
N GLY A 543 -1.56 -15.79 -26.89
CA GLY A 543 -1.13 -16.19 -25.54
C GLY A 543 -1.02 -15.07 -24.50
N PHE A 544 -1.10 -13.81 -24.94
CA PHE A 544 -1.12 -12.64 -24.05
C PHE A 544 -2.56 -12.32 -23.61
N LYS A 545 -2.75 -11.82 -22.39
CA LYS A 545 -4.09 -11.37 -21.92
C LYS A 545 -4.50 -10.11 -22.67
N THR A 546 -5.64 -10.18 -23.34
CA THR A 546 -6.21 -9.06 -24.10
C THR A 546 -7.47 -8.56 -23.39
N GLU A 547 -7.53 -7.25 -23.12
CA GLU A 547 -8.76 -6.60 -22.64
C GLU A 547 -9.38 -5.85 -23.81
N GLN A 548 -10.59 -6.25 -24.19
CA GLN A 548 -11.40 -5.53 -25.17
C GLN A 548 -12.00 -4.28 -24.52
N ILE A 549 -11.82 -3.14 -25.17
CA ILE A 549 -12.38 -1.87 -24.71
C ILE A 549 -13.81 -1.75 -25.23
N PHE A 550 -14.76 -1.39 -24.37
CA PHE A 550 -16.16 -1.25 -24.76
C PHE A 550 -16.31 -0.35 -26.01
N GLY A 551 -16.91 -0.92 -27.07
CA GLY A 551 -17.18 -0.21 -28.33
C GLY A 551 -16.10 -0.31 -29.41
N PHE A 552 -14.98 -1.00 -29.15
CA PHE A 552 -13.89 -1.26 -30.12
C PHE A 552 -13.20 -2.60 -29.86
N PRO A 553 -12.64 -3.27 -30.88
CA PRO A 553 -11.85 -4.46 -30.66
C PRO A 553 -10.37 -4.09 -30.37
N LEU A 554 -10.13 -3.01 -29.63
CA LEU A 554 -8.77 -2.63 -29.18
C LEU A 554 -8.32 -3.55 -28.05
N ILE A 555 -7.05 -3.95 -28.10
CA ILE A 555 -6.41 -4.84 -27.15
C ILE A 555 -5.36 -4.05 -26.39
N ARG A 556 -5.53 -3.93 -25.06
CA ARG A 556 -4.44 -3.45 -24.20
C ARG A 556 -3.38 -4.55 -24.10
N ILE A 557 -2.14 -4.24 -24.49
CA ILE A 557 -1.03 -5.19 -24.37
C ILE A 557 -0.26 -4.92 -23.09
N PHE A 558 0.05 -6.00 -22.37
CA PHE A 558 0.79 -6.01 -21.12
C PHE A 558 0.19 -5.24 -19.93
N PRO A 559 -1.09 -5.43 -19.62
CA PRO A 559 -1.56 -4.88 -18.37
C PRO A 559 -0.95 -5.63 -17.17
N LEU A 560 -0.34 -4.90 -16.23
CA LEU A 560 0.05 -5.46 -14.94
C LEU A 560 -1.21 -5.56 -14.06
N HIS A 561 -1.91 -6.68 -14.09
CA HIS A 561 -3.16 -6.89 -13.35
C HIS A 561 -3.04 -7.90 -12.22
N MET A 562 -2.29 -7.54 -11.16
CA MET A 562 -2.62 -8.07 -9.84
C MET A 562 -3.36 -6.99 -9.06
N LYS A 563 -4.60 -7.28 -8.66
CA LYS A 563 -5.40 -6.36 -7.85
C LYS A 563 -4.65 -5.96 -6.57
N THR A 564 -4.89 -4.77 -6.07
CA THR A 564 -4.13 -4.24 -4.92
C THR A 564 -4.23 -5.15 -3.68
N TRP A 565 -5.43 -5.63 -3.36
CA TRP A 565 -5.64 -6.57 -2.25
C TRP A 565 -4.90 -7.90 -2.46
N GLN A 566 -4.87 -8.44 -3.69
CA GLN A 566 -4.16 -9.67 -4.00
C GLN A 566 -2.66 -9.49 -3.77
N TRP A 567 -2.09 -8.35 -4.20
CA TRP A 567 -0.68 -8.05 -3.96
C TRP A 567 -0.36 -7.92 -2.47
N MET A 568 -1.24 -7.30 -1.68
CA MET A 568 -1.08 -7.19 -0.23
C MET A 568 -1.11 -8.56 0.44
N ILE A 569 -2.11 -9.38 0.11
CA ILE A 569 -2.21 -10.76 0.62
C ILE A 569 -0.99 -11.58 0.20
N LYS A 570 -0.57 -11.51 -1.07
CA LYS A 570 0.67 -12.15 -1.54
C LYS A 570 1.87 -11.75 -0.69
N ARG A 571 2.00 -10.46 -0.35
CA ARG A 571 3.10 -9.98 0.48
C ARG A 571 3.00 -10.49 1.93
N LEU A 572 1.80 -10.53 2.51
CA LEU A 572 1.60 -11.11 3.83
C LEU A 572 1.95 -12.59 3.85
N ILE A 573 1.53 -13.36 2.83
CA ILE A 573 1.91 -14.77 2.66
C ILE A 573 3.43 -14.90 2.50
N ASP A 574 4.08 -14.08 1.68
CA ASP A 574 5.53 -14.08 1.50
C ASP A 574 6.27 -13.92 2.84
N ILE A 575 5.82 -12.98 3.68
CA ILE A 575 6.41 -12.70 4.99
C ILE A 575 6.11 -13.84 5.97
N PHE A 576 4.86 -14.28 6.05
CA PHE A 576 4.42 -15.34 6.94
C PHE A 576 5.15 -16.65 6.67
N VAL A 577 5.22 -17.08 5.41
CA VAL A 577 5.95 -18.29 5.02
C VAL A 577 7.44 -18.15 5.28
N ALA A 578 8.03 -16.97 5.04
CA ALA A 578 9.44 -16.73 5.36
C ALA A 578 9.70 -16.85 6.87
N PHE A 579 8.83 -16.33 7.74
CA PHE A 579 8.95 -16.54 9.19
C PHE A 579 8.78 -18.00 9.60
N LEU A 580 7.80 -18.69 9.02
CA LEU A 580 7.51 -20.11 9.29
C LEU A 580 8.66 -21.02 8.86
N ILE A 581 9.43 -20.63 7.85
CA ILE A 581 10.62 -21.37 7.42
C ILE A 581 11.87 -20.93 8.20
N LEU A 582 12.02 -19.65 8.53
CA LEU A 582 13.23 -19.16 9.21
C LEU A 582 13.28 -19.51 10.70
N ILE A 583 12.20 -19.33 11.45
CA ILE A 583 12.21 -19.47 12.92
C ILE A 583 12.32 -20.95 13.35
N PRO A 584 11.44 -21.87 12.93
CA PRO A 584 11.47 -23.26 13.38
C PRO A 584 12.69 -24.04 12.87
N PHE A 585 13.27 -23.63 11.73
CA PHE A 585 14.46 -24.28 11.19
C PHE A 585 15.77 -23.69 11.73
N LEU A 586 15.76 -22.72 12.64
CA LEU A 586 16.98 -22.19 13.28
C LEU A 586 17.93 -23.30 13.81
N PRO A 587 17.45 -24.36 14.50
CA PRO A 587 18.33 -25.46 14.93
C PRO A 587 18.99 -26.19 13.75
N ILE A 588 18.23 -26.40 12.66
CA ILE A 588 18.73 -27.05 11.44
C ILE A 588 19.77 -26.16 10.75
N TRP A 589 19.60 -24.84 10.77
CA TRP A 589 20.58 -23.90 10.23
C TRP A 589 21.91 -23.97 10.97
N ILE A 590 21.87 -24.05 12.30
CA ILE A 590 23.08 -24.19 13.12
C ILE A 590 23.79 -25.49 12.76
N LEU A 591 23.06 -26.60 12.67
CA LEU A 591 23.62 -27.89 12.28
C LEU A 591 24.23 -27.87 10.88
N VAL A 592 23.52 -27.33 9.88
CA VAL A 592 24.03 -27.15 8.51
C VAL A 592 25.26 -26.25 8.49
N SER A 593 25.28 -25.19 9.31
CA SER A 593 26.41 -24.27 9.42
C SER A 593 27.66 -24.95 9.95
N ILE A 594 27.52 -25.79 10.98
CA ILE A 594 28.60 -26.60 11.54
C ILE A 594 29.12 -27.58 10.48
N LEU A 595 28.22 -28.31 9.83
CA LEU A 595 28.55 -29.26 8.78
C LEU A 595 29.37 -28.61 7.64
N ILE A 596 28.94 -27.45 7.14
CA ILE A 596 29.67 -26.69 6.09
C ILE A 596 31.07 -26.30 6.56
N LYS A 597 31.21 -25.86 7.82
CA LYS A 597 32.48 -25.47 8.43
C LYS A 597 33.44 -26.66 8.60
N LEU A 598 32.91 -27.86 8.81
CA LEU A 598 33.70 -29.10 8.89
C LEU A 598 34.12 -29.63 7.52
N ASP A 599 33.31 -29.42 6.47
CA ASP A 599 33.58 -29.94 5.11
C ASP A 599 34.47 -29.01 4.27
N SER A 600 34.45 -27.69 4.50
CA SER A 600 35.25 -26.73 3.72
C SER A 600 35.59 -25.43 4.44
N GLU A 601 36.76 -24.86 4.13
CA GLU A 601 37.19 -23.57 4.69
C GLU A 601 36.46 -22.36 4.08
N GLY A 602 35.95 -21.47 4.92
CA GLY A 602 35.43 -20.14 4.56
C GLY A 602 34.05 -19.82 5.17
N PRO A 603 33.39 -18.73 4.73
CA PRO A 603 32.09 -18.33 5.28
C PRO A 603 30.95 -19.31 4.92
N ILE A 604 30.09 -19.55 5.91
CA ILE A 604 28.90 -20.43 5.82
C ILE A 604 27.95 -19.98 4.70
N PHE A 605 27.70 -18.66 4.63
CA PHE A 605 26.84 -18.07 3.62
C PHE A 605 27.64 -17.68 2.38
N PHE A 606 27.16 -18.16 1.23
CA PHE A 606 27.58 -17.67 -0.07
C PHE A 606 26.70 -16.49 -0.48
N LYS A 607 27.34 -15.38 -0.88
CA LYS A 607 26.67 -14.17 -1.36
C LYS A 607 26.95 -14.04 -2.86
N GLN A 608 25.91 -13.87 -3.66
CA GLN A 608 26.05 -13.65 -5.10
C GLN A 608 25.21 -12.46 -5.56
N GLU A 609 25.82 -11.57 -6.33
CA GLU A 609 25.10 -10.45 -6.92
C GLU A 609 24.17 -10.93 -8.05
N ARG A 610 22.91 -10.51 -7.96
CA ARG A 610 21.84 -10.86 -8.89
C ARG A 610 21.01 -9.64 -9.22
N VAL A 611 20.41 -9.66 -10.42
CA VAL A 611 19.49 -8.63 -10.86
C VAL A 611 18.08 -8.97 -10.36
N GLY A 612 17.47 -8.01 -9.68
CA GLY A 612 16.11 -8.07 -9.18
C GLY A 612 15.16 -7.19 -9.97
N LYS A 613 14.08 -6.78 -9.30
CA LYS A 613 13.06 -5.94 -9.92
C LYS A 613 13.67 -4.63 -10.43
N ASN A 614 13.24 -4.19 -11.60
CA ASN A 614 13.61 -2.97 -12.31
C ASN A 614 15.11 -2.89 -12.65
N GLY A 615 15.82 -4.02 -12.64
CA GLY A 615 17.25 -4.06 -12.93
C GLY A 615 18.16 -3.82 -11.72
N PHE A 616 17.61 -3.58 -10.52
CA PHE A 616 18.44 -3.35 -9.33
C PHE A 616 19.18 -4.61 -8.90
N THR A 617 20.47 -4.49 -8.63
CA THR A 617 21.25 -5.61 -8.12
C THR A 617 21.05 -5.81 -6.61
N PHE A 618 21.12 -7.06 -6.16
CA PHE A 618 21.07 -7.42 -4.75
C PHE A 618 21.89 -8.68 -4.47
N ASN A 619 22.31 -8.83 -3.22
CA ASN A 619 23.03 -10.02 -2.76
C ASN A 619 22.04 -11.15 -2.43
N LEU A 620 22.05 -12.20 -3.24
CA LEU A 620 21.35 -13.46 -2.99
C LEU A 620 22.11 -14.28 -1.94
N TYR A 621 21.43 -14.71 -0.87
CA TYR A 621 22.03 -15.55 0.17
C TYR A 621 21.75 -17.03 -0.11
N LYS A 622 22.79 -17.86 -0.01
CA LYS A 622 22.70 -19.32 -0.05
C LYS A 622 23.61 -19.94 0.99
N PHE A 623 23.35 -21.17 1.39
CA PHE A 623 24.39 -21.96 2.05
C PHE A 623 25.46 -22.33 1.03
N ARG A 624 26.71 -22.31 1.48
CA ARG A 624 27.82 -22.75 0.66
C ARG A 624 27.66 -24.23 0.33
N SER A 625 27.66 -24.54 -0.97
CA SER A 625 27.65 -25.91 -1.51
C SER A 625 28.86 -26.22 -2.40
N MET A 626 29.69 -25.22 -2.71
CA MET A 626 30.88 -25.34 -3.55
C MET A 626 32.16 -24.96 -2.80
N ILE A 627 33.30 -25.47 -3.26
CA ILE A 627 34.64 -25.16 -2.71
C ILE A 627 34.92 -23.66 -2.83
N LYS A 628 35.73 -23.12 -1.90
CA LYS A 628 36.20 -21.73 -1.94
C LYS A 628 36.88 -21.44 -3.29
N ASP A 629 36.54 -20.31 -3.90
CA ASP A 629 37.09 -19.85 -5.19
C ASP A 629 36.77 -20.71 -6.43
N ALA A 630 35.72 -21.55 -6.38
CA ALA A 630 35.27 -22.39 -7.49
C ALA A 630 35.03 -21.68 -8.85
N GLU A 631 34.77 -20.37 -8.85
CA GLU A 631 34.54 -19.57 -10.06
C GLU A 631 35.73 -18.67 -10.46
N LYS A 632 36.84 -18.61 -9.69
CA LYS A 632 37.98 -17.69 -9.98
C LYS A 632 38.67 -17.97 -11.32
N LYS A 633 38.72 -19.23 -11.77
CA LYS A 633 39.39 -19.62 -13.03
C LYS A 633 38.46 -19.70 -14.25
N THR A 634 37.15 -19.82 -14.06
CA THR A 634 36.19 -20.10 -15.15
C THR A 634 35.24 -18.94 -15.45
N GLY A 635 35.09 -17.98 -14.55
CA GLY A 635 34.00 -17.00 -14.64
C GLY A 635 32.61 -17.63 -14.44
N PRO A 636 31.53 -16.90 -14.73
CA PRO A 636 30.15 -17.36 -14.57
C PRO A 636 29.77 -18.36 -15.67
N VAL A 637 29.99 -19.65 -15.43
CA VAL A 637 29.62 -20.75 -16.35
C VAL A 637 28.40 -21.51 -15.83
N TRP A 638 27.56 -22.04 -16.71
CA TRP A 638 26.46 -22.92 -16.34
C TRP A 638 26.97 -24.18 -15.62
N ALA A 639 26.20 -24.68 -14.66
CA ALA A 639 26.56 -25.87 -13.91
C ALA A 639 26.37 -27.11 -14.78
N VAL A 640 27.43 -27.90 -14.97
CA VAL A 640 27.39 -29.19 -15.68
C VAL A 640 26.98 -30.29 -14.69
N LYS A 641 26.40 -31.37 -15.20
CA LYS A 641 26.07 -32.57 -14.40
C LYS A 641 27.36 -33.16 -13.81
N ASP A 642 27.36 -33.47 -12.52
CA ASP A 642 28.54 -33.92 -11.73
C ASP A 642 29.73 -32.94 -11.69
N ASP A 643 29.45 -31.69 -11.33
CA ASP A 643 30.48 -30.65 -11.13
C ASP A 643 31.42 -30.97 -9.94
N LYS A 644 32.70 -31.20 -10.25
CA LYS A 644 33.78 -31.47 -9.27
C LYS A 644 33.97 -30.35 -8.24
N ARG A 645 33.41 -29.16 -8.46
CA ARG A 645 33.47 -28.01 -7.55
C ARG A 645 32.50 -28.11 -6.37
N ILE A 646 31.60 -29.10 -6.36
CA ILE A 646 30.58 -29.31 -5.31
C ILE A 646 31.18 -30.12 -4.15
N THR A 647 30.96 -29.66 -2.92
CA THR A 647 31.40 -30.34 -1.67
C THR A 647 30.51 -31.55 -1.34
N ARG A 648 30.96 -32.46 -0.47
CA ARG A 648 30.18 -33.68 -0.12
C ARG A 648 28.85 -33.30 0.52
N ILE A 649 28.90 -32.38 1.47
CA ILE A 649 27.71 -31.84 2.14
C ILE A 649 26.93 -30.95 1.17
N GLY A 650 27.61 -30.22 0.29
CA GLY A 650 26.99 -29.45 -0.79
C GLY A 650 26.13 -30.29 -1.74
N LYS A 651 26.51 -31.55 -2.02
CA LYS A 651 25.71 -32.47 -2.85
C LYS A 651 24.38 -32.81 -2.17
N PHE A 652 24.41 -33.08 -0.86
CA PHE A 652 23.19 -33.30 -0.07
C PHE A 652 22.32 -32.03 -0.01
N LEU A 653 22.92 -30.87 0.30
CA LEU A 653 22.22 -29.60 0.41
C LEU A 653 21.50 -29.21 -0.89
N ARG A 654 22.14 -29.42 -2.05
CA ARG A 654 21.53 -29.16 -3.37
C ARG A 654 20.44 -30.16 -3.73
N LYS A 655 20.61 -31.44 -3.39
CA LYS A 655 19.60 -32.48 -3.62
C LYS A 655 18.33 -32.19 -2.83
N ALA A 656 18.48 -31.77 -1.57
CA ALA A 656 17.36 -31.41 -0.70
C ALA A 656 16.92 -29.94 -0.85
N ARG A 657 17.57 -29.14 -1.72
CA ARG A 657 17.39 -27.68 -1.88
C ARG A 657 17.49 -26.87 -0.58
N LEU A 658 18.14 -27.43 0.43
CA LEU A 658 18.40 -26.75 1.69
C LEU A 658 19.35 -25.58 1.48
N ASP A 659 20.17 -25.59 0.42
CA ASP A 659 21.09 -24.51 0.09
C ASP A 659 20.39 -23.18 -0.24
N GLU A 660 19.11 -23.22 -0.63
CA GLU A 660 18.31 -22.06 -1.02
C GLU A 660 17.52 -21.44 0.14
N ILE A 661 17.45 -22.09 1.31
CA ILE A 661 16.68 -21.59 2.47
C ILE A 661 17.15 -20.18 2.92
N PRO A 662 18.43 -19.82 2.88
CA PRO A 662 18.84 -18.44 3.22
C PRO A 662 18.21 -17.35 2.35
N GLN A 663 17.66 -17.68 1.17
CA GLN A 663 16.95 -16.73 0.31
C GLN A 663 15.65 -16.20 0.95
N PHE A 664 15.06 -16.89 1.94
CA PHE A 664 13.91 -16.37 2.68
C PHE A 664 14.25 -15.08 3.45
N ILE A 665 15.53 -14.83 3.77
CA ILE A 665 16.00 -13.54 4.28
C ILE A 665 15.81 -12.43 3.23
N ASN A 666 16.07 -12.71 1.94
CA ASN A 666 15.82 -11.76 0.85
C ASN A 666 14.31 -11.50 0.66
N VAL A 667 13.46 -12.49 0.94
CA VAL A 667 12.00 -12.33 0.94
C VAL A 667 11.56 -11.38 2.06
N LEU A 668 12.06 -11.55 3.29
CA LEU A 668 11.79 -10.62 4.39
C LEU A 668 12.27 -9.19 4.06
N LYS A 669 13.48 -9.05 3.52
CA LYS A 669 14.04 -7.77 3.04
C LYS A 669 13.26 -7.14 1.87
N GLY A 670 12.35 -7.88 1.25
CA GLY A 670 11.51 -7.43 0.13
C GLY A 670 12.25 -7.32 -1.20
N GLN A 671 13.42 -7.95 -1.31
CA GLN A 671 14.22 -8.07 -2.53
C GLN A 671 13.66 -9.19 -3.43
N MET A 672 13.15 -10.27 -2.81
CA MET A 672 12.50 -11.40 -3.47
C MET A 672 11.05 -11.58 -3.01
N SER A 673 10.32 -12.44 -3.72
CA SER A 673 9.00 -12.99 -3.35
C SER A 673 9.08 -14.52 -3.33
N LEU A 674 8.08 -15.21 -2.78
CA LEU A 674 8.04 -16.68 -2.89
C LEU A 674 7.93 -17.10 -4.36
N VAL A 675 7.03 -16.45 -5.09
CA VAL A 675 6.72 -16.76 -6.50
C VAL A 675 7.06 -15.57 -7.39
N GLY A 676 7.84 -15.83 -8.44
CA GLY A 676 8.26 -14.87 -9.46
C GLY A 676 9.36 -15.43 -10.38
N PRO A 677 9.79 -14.69 -11.42
CA PRO A 677 10.91 -15.08 -12.26
C PRO A 677 12.18 -15.27 -11.43
N ARG A 678 12.96 -16.33 -11.70
CA ARG A 678 14.20 -16.56 -10.94
C ARG A 678 15.22 -15.44 -11.26
N PRO A 679 15.92 -14.89 -10.26
CA PRO A 679 16.83 -13.77 -10.48
C PRO A 679 18.07 -14.24 -11.26
N GLU A 680 18.53 -13.45 -12.24
CA GLU A 680 19.72 -13.78 -13.07
C GLU A 680 20.95 -12.95 -12.71
N ARG A 681 22.13 -13.38 -13.17
CA ARG A 681 23.38 -12.62 -13.00
C ARG A 681 23.39 -11.42 -13.96
N LEU A 682 23.98 -10.30 -13.54
CA LEU A 682 24.03 -9.07 -14.33
C LEU A 682 24.60 -9.29 -15.74
N PHE A 683 25.71 -10.01 -15.83
CA PHE A 683 26.34 -10.41 -17.10
C PHE A 683 25.37 -11.05 -18.10
N PHE A 684 24.53 -12.00 -17.65
CA PHE A 684 23.55 -12.65 -18.52
C PHE A 684 22.40 -11.72 -18.89
N VAL A 685 21.97 -10.87 -17.95
CA VAL A 685 20.89 -9.91 -18.21
C VAL A 685 21.31 -8.91 -19.28
N GLU A 686 22.54 -8.40 -19.25
CA GLU A 686 23.06 -7.49 -20.27
C GLU A 686 23.19 -8.17 -21.63
N LYS A 687 23.72 -9.41 -21.66
CA LYS A 687 23.78 -10.20 -22.89
C LYS A 687 22.39 -10.42 -23.51
N PHE A 688 21.45 -10.94 -22.72
CA PHE A 688 20.10 -11.26 -23.23
C PHE A 688 19.26 -10.03 -23.54
N ARG A 689 19.54 -8.88 -22.90
CA ARG A 689 18.91 -7.61 -23.26
C ARG A 689 19.20 -7.19 -24.70
N ASN A 690 20.40 -7.52 -25.20
CA ASN A 690 20.81 -7.18 -26.55
C ASN A 690 20.35 -8.24 -27.58
N GLU A 691 20.30 -9.52 -27.19
CA GLU A 691 19.96 -10.63 -28.09
C GLU A 691 18.46 -10.96 -28.17
N ILE A 692 17.68 -10.69 -27.11
CA ILE A 692 16.28 -11.12 -27.00
C ILE A 692 15.38 -9.90 -26.75
N GLY A 693 14.53 -9.59 -27.74
CA GLY A 693 13.47 -8.60 -27.61
C GLY A 693 12.59 -8.85 -26.37
N PHE A 694 12.21 -7.78 -25.67
CA PHE A 694 11.41 -7.81 -24.43
C PHE A 694 12.04 -8.50 -23.21
N TYR A 695 13.27 -9.02 -23.26
CA TYR A 695 13.90 -9.65 -22.09
C TYR A 695 13.84 -8.80 -20.80
N PRO A 696 14.07 -7.46 -20.82
CA PRO A 696 13.98 -6.63 -19.61
C PRO A 696 12.61 -6.64 -18.92
N ARG A 697 11.53 -7.03 -19.61
CA ARG A 697 10.18 -7.02 -19.03
C ARG A 697 10.04 -7.97 -17.85
N ARG A 698 10.76 -9.09 -17.82
CA ARG A 698 10.73 -10.01 -16.66
C ARG A 698 11.21 -9.36 -15.37
N LEU A 699 11.99 -8.28 -15.48
CA LEU A 699 12.47 -7.49 -14.35
C LEU A 699 11.38 -6.56 -13.80
N LEU A 700 10.20 -6.41 -14.41
CA LEU A 700 9.14 -5.53 -13.89
C LEU A 700 8.49 -6.01 -12.57
N ILE A 701 8.75 -7.25 -12.16
CA ILE A 701 8.23 -7.89 -10.94
C ILE A 701 9.37 -8.40 -10.05
N ARG A 702 9.07 -8.66 -8.76
CA ARG A 702 10.09 -9.20 -7.84
C ARG A 702 10.50 -10.59 -8.31
N PRO A 703 11.81 -10.90 -8.27
CA PRO A 703 12.23 -12.26 -8.50
C PRO A 703 11.68 -13.21 -7.43
N GLY A 704 11.43 -14.46 -7.83
CA GLY A 704 10.89 -15.52 -6.98
C GLY A 704 11.96 -16.49 -6.50
N ILE A 705 11.71 -17.16 -5.36
CA ILE A 705 12.41 -18.40 -4.99
C ILE A 705 12.00 -19.51 -5.97
N THR A 706 10.69 -19.59 -6.26
CA THR A 706 10.10 -20.43 -7.31
C THR A 706 9.41 -19.58 -8.39
N GLY A 707 9.23 -20.14 -9.59
CA GLY A 707 8.60 -19.45 -10.72
C GLY A 707 7.91 -20.42 -11.69
N TRP A 708 7.01 -19.90 -12.52
CA TRP A 708 6.25 -20.72 -13.49
C TRP A 708 7.17 -21.45 -14.47
N ALA A 709 8.21 -20.77 -14.97
CA ALA A 709 9.20 -21.38 -15.85
C ALA A 709 9.92 -22.58 -15.20
N GLN A 710 10.27 -22.49 -13.90
CA GLN A 710 10.94 -23.60 -13.19
C GLN A 710 10.06 -24.84 -13.03
N VAL A 711 8.74 -24.68 -13.04
CA VAL A 711 7.79 -25.79 -12.93
C VAL A 711 7.49 -26.41 -14.29
N LYS A 712 7.56 -25.61 -15.37
CA LYS A 712 7.14 -26.02 -16.72
C LYS A 712 8.28 -26.42 -17.65
N HIS A 713 9.46 -25.84 -17.49
CA HIS A 713 10.58 -25.97 -18.41
C HIS A 713 11.77 -26.70 -17.75
N ARG A 714 12.60 -27.38 -18.55
CA ARG A 714 13.83 -28.06 -18.09
C ARG A 714 15.05 -27.27 -18.56
N TYR A 715 16.02 -27.13 -17.66
CA TYR A 715 17.35 -26.50 -17.77
C TYR A 715 17.74 -25.78 -19.08
N ASP A 716 18.24 -24.55 -18.93
CA ASP A 716 18.79 -23.73 -20.01
C ASP A 716 20.07 -24.38 -20.60
N LEU A 717 19.99 -25.00 -21.78
CA LEU A 717 21.15 -25.57 -22.50
C LEU A 717 21.50 -24.75 -23.77
N SER A 718 20.55 -23.99 -24.29
CA SER A 718 20.64 -23.20 -25.53
C SER A 718 19.99 -21.81 -25.40
N ILE A 719 20.25 -20.92 -26.38
CA ILE A 719 19.58 -19.60 -26.44
C ILE A 719 18.07 -19.75 -26.65
N ASP A 720 17.62 -20.78 -27.37
CA ASP A 720 16.19 -21.03 -27.58
C ASP A 720 15.49 -21.50 -26.30
N ASP A 721 16.18 -22.23 -25.41
CA ASP A 721 15.67 -22.54 -24.06
C ASP A 721 15.43 -21.26 -23.25
N VAL A 722 16.33 -20.27 -23.36
CA VAL A 722 16.18 -18.98 -22.69
C VAL A 722 14.97 -18.22 -23.23
N LYS A 723 14.69 -18.27 -24.54
CA LYS A 723 13.48 -17.70 -25.14
C LYS A 723 12.23 -18.41 -24.62
N GLU A 724 12.22 -19.73 -24.52
CA GLU A 724 11.07 -20.47 -24.00
C GLU A 724 10.82 -20.18 -22.51
N LYS A 725 11.89 -20.14 -21.70
CA LYS A 725 11.84 -19.70 -20.30
C LYS A 725 11.29 -18.28 -20.17
N LEU A 726 11.72 -17.36 -21.03
CA LEU A 726 11.20 -16.00 -21.07
C LEU A 726 9.69 -16.00 -21.37
N ARG A 727 9.20 -16.83 -22.30
CA ARG A 727 7.74 -16.95 -22.57
C ARG A 727 6.95 -17.35 -21.33
N TYR A 728 7.45 -18.30 -20.53
CA TYR A 728 6.79 -18.67 -19.27
C TYR A 728 6.86 -17.57 -18.20
N ASP A 729 7.98 -16.83 -18.13
CA ASP A 729 8.12 -15.69 -17.21
C ASP A 729 7.17 -14.54 -17.59
N LEU A 730 7.01 -14.25 -18.89
CA LEU A 730 6.06 -13.26 -19.40
C LEU A 730 4.61 -13.70 -19.17
N TYR A 731 4.29 -14.98 -19.41
CA TYR A 731 2.99 -15.54 -19.10
C TYR A 731 2.63 -15.36 -17.62
N TYR A 732 3.58 -15.62 -16.71
CA TYR A 732 3.36 -15.39 -15.28
C TYR A 732 3.11 -13.91 -14.98
N LEU A 733 3.91 -13.01 -15.56
CA LEU A 733 3.79 -11.57 -15.35
C LEU A 733 2.40 -11.04 -15.74
N GLU A 734 1.79 -11.58 -16.79
CA GLU A 734 0.47 -11.18 -17.28
C GLU A 734 -0.70 -11.86 -16.57
N ASN A 735 -0.48 -13.07 -16.06
CA ASN A 735 -1.51 -13.86 -15.39
C ASN A 735 -1.36 -13.89 -13.87
N MET A 736 -0.53 -12.99 -13.34
CA MET A 736 -0.20 -12.92 -11.92
C MET A 736 -1.47 -12.77 -11.07
N SER A 737 -1.72 -13.79 -10.26
CA SER A 737 -2.87 -13.89 -9.37
C SER A 737 -2.53 -14.82 -8.21
N LEU A 738 -3.23 -14.69 -7.08
CA LEU A 738 -3.02 -15.60 -5.95
C LEU A 738 -3.25 -17.07 -6.33
N THR A 739 -4.25 -17.33 -7.17
CA THR A 739 -4.53 -18.69 -7.67
C THR A 739 -3.37 -19.28 -8.46
N LEU A 740 -2.73 -18.48 -9.34
CA LEU A 740 -1.56 -18.93 -10.09
C LEU A 740 -0.35 -19.15 -9.16
N ASP A 741 -0.17 -18.28 -8.16
CA ASP A 741 0.88 -18.43 -7.15
C ASP A 741 0.71 -19.72 -6.35
N TYR A 742 -0.49 -20.02 -5.85
CA TYR A 742 -0.78 -21.27 -5.16
C TYR A 742 -0.52 -22.49 -6.04
N LYS A 743 -0.91 -22.43 -7.32
CA LYS A 743 -0.64 -23.49 -8.29
C LYS A 743 0.87 -23.70 -8.51
N ILE A 744 1.66 -22.62 -8.54
CA ILE A 744 3.13 -22.69 -8.64
C ILE A 744 3.72 -23.31 -7.38
N ILE A 745 3.34 -22.82 -6.19
CA ILE A 745 3.84 -23.33 -4.90
C ILE A 745 3.55 -24.82 -4.77
N PHE A 746 2.30 -25.23 -5.01
CA PHE A 746 1.89 -26.63 -4.92
C PHE A 746 2.65 -27.53 -5.90
N ARG A 747 2.79 -27.11 -7.16
CA ARG A 747 3.58 -27.86 -8.14
C ARG A 747 5.07 -27.90 -7.78
N THR A 748 5.63 -26.82 -7.24
CA THR A 748 7.02 -26.79 -6.78
C THR A 748 7.24 -27.81 -5.67
N PHE A 749 6.30 -27.89 -4.73
CA PHE A 749 6.32 -28.87 -3.65
C PHE A 749 6.29 -30.31 -4.19
N LEU A 750 5.38 -30.62 -5.12
CA LEU A 750 5.31 -31.93 -5.77
C LEU A 750 6.59 -32.28 -6.54
N VAL A 751 7.15 -31.33 -7.29
CA VAL A 751 8.41 -31.51 -8.03
C VAL A 751 9.58 -31.74 -7.07
N SER A 752 9.62 -31.03 -5.95
CA SER A 752 10.66 -31.18 -4.93
C SER A 752 10.63 -32.56 -4.26
N ILE A 753 9.44 -33.09 -3.97
CA ILE A 753 9.28 -34.43 -3.38
C ILE A 753 9.57 -35.54 -4.39
N SER A 754 9.14 -35.38 -5.64
CA SER A 754 9.34 -36.38 -6.70
C SER A 754 10.79 -36.50 -7.18
N GLY A 755 11.70 -35.60 -6.77
CA GLY A 755 13.09 -35.58 -7.22
C GLY A 755 13.30 -35.26 -8.71
N LYS A 756 12.24 -35.06 -9.49
CA LYS A 756 12.28 -34.73 -10.93
C LYS A 756 12.76 -33.30 -11.13
N GLY A 757 14.07 -33.11 -11.19
CA GLY A 757 14.73 -31.79 -11.24
C GLY A 757 15.91 -31.68 -10.27
N THR A 758 16.43 -32.81 -9.79
CA THR A 758 17.71 -32.92 -9.10
C THR A 758 18.78 -33.38 -10.10
N HIS A 759 19.97 -32.78 -10.01
CA HIS A 759 21.15 -33.16 -10.80
C HIS A 759 21.64 -34.56 -10.43
#